data_AF-A0A2D8A5V7-F1
#
_entry.id   AF-A0A2D8A5V7-F1
#
_cell.length_a   1.000
_cell.length_b   1.000
_cell.length_c   1.000
_cell.angle_alpha   90.00
_cell.angle_beta   90.00
_cell.angle_gamma   90.00
#
_symmetry.space_group_name_H-M   'P 1'
#
loop_
_entity.id
_entity.type
_entity.pdbx_description
1 polymer ?
#
loop_
_entity_poly.entity_id
_entity_poly.type
_entity_poly.pdbx_seq_one_letter_code
_entity_poly.pdbx_strand_id
1 'polypeptide(L)'
;MAMNHNQYAVTAIVATLCLAGIYTIIGAGLSTTESGGFEPAGSDVADFEPTGEGGVDTDEDGIPDRMEMTLYGTDWREFDTDNDGLNDGWEIRNGLDPLDNGEPADSEIPFSDTDNEDETGEQNETFPNPDNGPYGDPDRDGLTNTEEAALGTKPMDADSDDDGLNDKWESTHVHEIVTPNGVLRLLDPLNANRDCYFLTPDGSVNSQGPDARQQIMNELSSADWNLVANADGEISCDAALDLEQPTPDGLRNFVEERYDTNPLQEDSDGDLIADRHEIAFGSIELGVHCGVPVFGTISLQAPFHEFMEEAGDLTWFEQDMDGDGRLNGPSDWDTDGDGMPDGFEYCYGDLLNPSNATDAYGDPDDDGLNNVEEYEVAYTWGPSNFTDPEDFDTDNDGMPDGWEYLSGIHPNDGSNADDDPDFDGYDSDGDGGVRYSDMVGVSTIQSIVVEKGDYVQVNKTVLWVRTVQDSEYVNIPVKTLTAGWVYHINVNVGDEVSSRLQDLIIVVEEDERFTNLDEFNARDRDGDGAVDGRSTDPLSPDTDGDGLLDGIEVNGWTIRIVDHGVRDVIVRSDPGAYDTDRDGLSDAVEYYETFTNATDRDTDSDGLEDFTEAIDGFVWNGSVYFTNASAFDTDNDGLEDGEEVVDGEDQYITHANNADSDADGLDDGGEVLFVPRPWQSPTNPLNNDTDGDSQPDGWEMQVFSVQQNTNSHSLWVVTDWWLPPGCDSMMECGLGPGGWIWKNYLDGFSSSGDRDGDGNIDPEYFLWELNISGFFIPDGGRWALDP
;
A
#
# COMPACT_ATOMS: atom_id res chain seq x y z
N MET A 1 -26.69 -54.90 60.29
CA MET A 1 -26.00 -54.97 58.99
C MET A 1 -25.88 -53.53 58.52
N ALA A 2 -24.67 -53.02 58.40
CA ALA A 2 -24.44 -51.63 58.00
C ALA A 2 -24.42 -51.58 56.46
N MET A 3 -25.20 -50.67 55.88
CA MET A 3 -25.21 -50.41 54.44
C MET A 3 -24.10 -49.41 54.07
N ASN A 4 -23.57 -49.50 52.86
CA ASN A 4 -22.59 -48.55 52.31
C ASN A 4 -23.30 -47.24 51.87
N HIS A 5 -22.57 -46.12 51.79
CA HIS A 5 -23.01 -44.79 51.37
C HIS A 5 -23.84 -44.82 50.07
N ASN A 6 -23.42 -45.59 49.05
CA ASN A 6 -24.18 -45.71 47.80
C ASN A 6 -25.51 -46.48 47.97
N GLN A 7 -25.59 -47.38 48.95
CA GLN A 7 -26.84 -48.06 49.29
C GLN A 7 -27.78 -47.15 50.09
N TYR A 8 -27.26 -46.22 50.89
CA TYR A 8 -28.07 -45.16 51.51
C TYR A 8 -28.68 -44.23 50.47
N ALA A 9 -27.92 -43.82 49.45
CA ALA A 9 -28.42 -42.99 48.36
C ALA A 9 -29.55 -43.68 47.57
N VAL A 10 -29.37 -44.95 47.19
CA VAL A 10 -30.43 -45.71 46.50
C VAL A 10 -31.65 -45.94 47.39
N THR A 11 -31.47 -46.16 48.70
CA THR A 11 -32.60 -46.30 49.63
C THR A 11 -33.35 -44.98 49.80
N ALA A 12 -32.65 -43.85 49.79
CA ALA A 12 -33.24 -42.52 49.85
C ALA A 12 -34.04 -42.19 48.57
N ILE A 13 -33.49 -42.48 47.39
CA ILE A 13 -34.15 -42.29 46.09
C ILE A 13 -35.39 -43.18 45.95
N VAL A 14 -35.32 -44.44 46.38
CA VAL A 14 -36.47 -45.35 46.35
C VAL A 14 -37.53 -44.94 47.38
N ALA A 15 -37.13 -44.40 48.53
CA ALA A 15 -38.07 -43.87 49.53
C ALA A 15 -38.77 -42.59 49.05
N THR A 16 -38.07 -41.68 48.36
CA THR A 16 -38.66 -40.46 47.78
C THR A 16 -39.58 -40.78 46.60
N LEU A 17 -39.20 -41.72 45.72
CA LEU A 17 -40.08 -42.17 44.63
C LEU A 17 -41.35 -42.89 45.15
N CYS A 18 -41.25 -43.66 46.22
CA CYS A 18 -42.42 -44.26 46.87
C CYS A 18 -43.29 -43.23 47.59
N LEU A 19 -42.71 -42.17 48.17
CA LEU A 19 -43.47 -41.07 48.78
C LEU A 19 -44.18 -40.22 47.71
N ALA A 20 -43.49 -39.88 46.62
CA ALA A 20 -44.04 -39.14 45.49
C ALA A 20 -45.18 -39.92 44.79
N GLY A 21 -45.03 -41.24 44.67
CA GLY A 21 -46.10 -42.14 44.20
C GLY A 21 -47.33 -42.19 45.12
N ILE A 22 -47.16 -41.99 46.43
CA ILE A 22 -48.29 -41.96 47.39
C ILE A 22 -48.99 -40.59 47.37
N TYR A 23 -48.26 -39.49 47.20
CA TYR A 23 -48.85 -38.15 47.08
C TYR A 23 -49.65 -37.96 45.78
N THR A 24 -49.19 -38.52 44.66
CA THR A 24 -49.93 -38.50 43.38
C THR A 24 -51.21 -39.36 43.43
N ILE A 25 -51.20 -40.50 44.13
CA ILE A 25 -52.39 -41.34 44.31
C ILE A 25 -53.40 -40.73 45.30
N ILE A 26 -52.94 -39.98 46.31
CA ILE A 26 -53.83 -39.28 47.26
C ILE A 26 -54.40 -37.99 46.63
N GLY A 27 -53.64 -37.30 45.78
CA GLY A 27 -54.12 -36.15 44.99
C GLY A 27 -55.17 -36.55 43.94
N ALA A 28 -54.95 -37.64 43.20
CA ALA A 28 -55.92 -38.16 42.25
C ALA A 28 -57.17 -38.78 42.93
N GLY A 29 -57.06 -39.26 44.17
CA GLY A 29 -58.17 -39.85 44.93
C GLY A 29 -59.07 -38.85 45.66
N LEU A 30 -58.64 -37.60 45.83
CA LEU A 30 -59.44 -36.51 46.42
C LEU A 30 -60.15 -35.62 45.39
N SER A 31 -59.87 -35.83 44.10
CA SER A 31 -60.52 -35.13 42.97
C SER A 31 -61.84 -35.80 42.52
N THR A 32 -62.14 -37.03 42.95
CA THR A 32 -63.38 -37.73 42.54
C THR A 32 -64.28 -38.11 43.70
N THR A 33 -65.00 -37.14 44.25
CA THR A 33 -66.29 -37.40 44.92
C THR A 33 -67.35 -36.43 44.40
N GLU A 34 -68.18 -36.94 43.49
CA GLU A 34 -69.52 -36.42 43.20
C GLU A 34 -70.32 -36.26 44.50
N SER A 35 -70.62 -35.02 44.90
CA SER A 35 -71.99 -34.60 45.26
C SER A 35 -72.04 -33.11 45.60
N GLY A 36 -72.35 -32.30 44.60
CA GLY A 36 -72.64 -30.88 44.76
C GLY A 36 -73.22 -30.35 43.46
N GLY A 37 -74.50 -30.63 43.23
CA GLY A 37 -75.16 -30.29 41.97
C GLY A 37 -75.19 -28.78 41.73
N PHE A 38 -74.56 -28.36 40.64
CA PHE A 38 -74.91 -27.16 39.90
C PHE A 38 -74.93 -27.52 38.42
N GLU A 39 -76.00 -27.13 37.74
CA GLU A 39 -76.23 -27.36 36.31
C GLU A 39 -75.25 -26.53 35.47
N PRO A 40 -74.86 -27.00 34.26
CA PRO A 40 -74.05 -26.21 33.34
C PRO A 40 -74.87 -25.01 32.84
N ALA A 41 -74.42 -23.80 33.14
CA ALA A 41 -75.01 -22.56 32.64
C ALA A 41 -74.62 -22.32 31.17
N GLY A 42 -75.11 -23.19 30.28
CA GLY A 42 -74.98 -23.06 28.82
C GLY A 42 -76.29 -22.74 28.10
N SER A 43 -77.37 -22.45 28.84
CA SER A 43 -78.67 -22.13 28.26
C SER A 43 -79.46 -21.17 29.13
N ASP A 44 -79.00 -19.93 29.23
CA ASP A 44 -79.80 -18.75 29.53
C ASP A 44 -79.05 -17.49 29.03
N VAL A 45 -78.71 -17.47 27.74
CA VAL A 45 -78.48 -16.20 27.04
C VAL A 45 -79.87 -15.65 26.68
N ALA A 46 -80.55 -15.12 27.69
CA ALA A 46 -81.51 -14.06 27.47
C ALA A 46 -80.71 -12.76 27.45
N ASP A 47 -80.89 -11.97 26.39
CA ASP A 47 -80.37 -10.61 26.25
C ASP A 47 -80.47 -9.83 27.57
N PHE A 48 -79.38 -9.82 28.32
CA PHE A 48 -79.16 -8.88 29.40
C PHE A 48 -78.17 -7.88 28.86
N GLU A 49 -78.64 -6.67 28.59
CA GLU A 49 -77.75 -5.51 28.49
C GLU A 49 -76.85 -5.50 29.73
N PRO A 50 -75.53 -5.32 29.58
CA PRO A 50 -74.67 -5.19 30.73
C PRO A 50 -74.94 -3.82 31.35
N THR A 51 -75.84 -3.78 32.32
CA THR A 51 -75.84 -2.73 33.33
C THR A 51 -75.11 -3.26 34.56
N GLY A 52 -73.87 -3.70 34.36
CA GLY A 52 -72.84 -3.52 35.36
C GLY A 52 -72.17 -2.21 35.00
N GLU A 53 -72.30 -1.18 35.84
CA GLU A 53 -71.37 -0.04 35.75
C GLU A 53 -69.98 -0.65 35.80
N GLY A 54 -69.23 -0.58 34.68
CA GLY A 54 -67.79 -0.75 34.71
C GLY A 54 -67.27 0.14 35.83
N GLY A 55 -66.38 -0.38 36.66
CA GLY A 55 -65.71 0.47 37.64
C GLY A 55 -65.18 1.71 36.91
N VAL A 56 -65.21 2.85 37.58
CA VAL A 56 -64.50 4.02 37.07
C VAL A 56 -63.03 3.59 36.94
N ASP A 57 -62.44 3.92 35.81
CA ASP A 57 -61.04 3.79 35.46
C ASP A 57 -60.62 5.25 35.22
N THR A 58 -59.84 5.79 36.17
CA THR A 58 -59.63 7.23 36.31
C THR A 58 -58.47 7.75 35.47
N ASP A 59 -57.47 6.91 35.20
CA ASP A 59 -56.27 7.15 34.40
C ASP A 59 -56.32 6.49 33.01
N GLU A 60 -57.35 5.70 32.72
CA GLU A 60 -57.64 5.10 31.41
C GLU A 60 -56.59 4.07 30.95
N ASP A 61 -55.99 3.33 31.90
CA ASP A 61 -54.97 2.30 31.66
C ASP A 61 -55.55 0.91 31.33
N GLY A 62 -56.86 0.75 31.53
CA GLY A 62 -57.58 -0.50 31.29
C GLY A 62 -57.80 -1.34 32.54
N ILE A 63 -57.40 -0.86 33.73
CA ILE A 63 -57.72 -1.43 35.03
C ILE A 63 -58.73 -0.52 35.75
N PRO A 64 -59.85 -1.05 36.25
CA PRO A 64 -60.76 -0.23 37.06
C PRO A 64 -60.15 0.15 38.42
N ASP A 65 -60.40 1.38 38.91
CA ASP A 65 -59.87 1.94 40.17
C ASP A 65 -59.92 0.96 41.36
N ARG A 66 -60.99 0.14 41.40
CA ARG A 66 -61.23 -0.81 42.49
C ARG A 66 -60.27 -2.00 42.43
N MET A 67 -59.87 -2.46 41.25
CA MET A 67 -58.93 -3.57 41.08
C MET A 67 -57.50 -3.14 41.39
N GLU A 68 -57.07 -1.97 40.94
CA GLU A 68 -55.77 -1.37 41.28
C GLU A 68 -55.60 -1.26 42.80
N MET A 69 -56.56 -0.64 43.49
CA MET A 69 -56.50 -0.47 44.95
C MET A 69 -56.59 -1.77 45.77
N THR A 70 -57.17 -2.85 45.24
CA THR A 70 -57.49 -4.04 46.05
C THR A 70 -56.81 -5.33 45.65
N LEU A 71 -56.29 -5.42 44.42
CA LEU A 71 -55.68 -6.62 43.87
C LEU A 71 -54.23 -6.39 43.46
N TYR A 72 -53.95 -5.32 42.70
CA TYR A 72 -52.65 -5.11 42.07
C TYR A 72 -51.72 -4.14 42.83
N GLY A 73 -52.27 -3.19 43.59
CA GLY A 73 -51.47 -2.27 44.42
C GLY A 73 -50.97 -1.03 43.69
N THR A 74 -51.36 -0.82 42.44
CA THR A 74 -51.07 0.34 41.59
C THR A 74 -51.86 1.60 42.01
N ASP A 75 -51.38 2.79 41.66
CA ASP A 75 -52.09 4.06 41.94
C ASP A 75 -53.06 4.37 40.80
N TRP A 76 -54.36 4.14 41.06
CA TRP A 76 -55.55 4.47 40.24
C TRP A 76 -55.68 5.90 39.68
N ARG A 77 -54.63 6.73 39.73
CA ARG A 77 -54.57 8.06 39.12
C ARG A 77 -53.38 8.21 38.18
N GLU A 78 -52.47 7.26 38.19
CA GLU A 78 -51.24 7.23 37.42
C GLU A 78 -51.31 5.99 36.54
N PHE A 79 -51.35 6.22 35.22
CA PHE A 79 -51.41 5.17 34.20
C PHE A 79 -50.16 4.27 34.15
N ASP A 80 -49.10 4.68 34.84
CA ASP A 80 -47.78 4.06 34.97
C ASP A 80 -47.31 4.37 36.40
N THR A 81 -47.46 3.40 37.32
CA THR A 81 -47.28 3.61 38.76
C THR A 81 -45.80 3.70 39.14
N ASP A 82 -44.92 2.95 38.50
CA ASP A 82 -43.48 2.93 38.81
C ASP A 82 -42.64 3.86 37.92
N ASN A 83 -43.29 4.51 36.96
CA ASN A 83 -42.78 5.55 36.07
C ASN A 83 -41.65 5.07 35.14
N ASP A 84 -41.73 3.83 34.69
CA ASP A 84 -40.73 3.23 33.80
C ASP A 84 -41.06 3.39 32.30
N GLY A 85 -42.30 3.79 31.98
CA GLY A 85 -42.81 4.02 30.62
C GLY A 85 -43.67 2.89 30.06
N LEU A 86 -43.85 1.79 30.79
CA LEU A 86 -44.89 0.78 30.58
C LEU A 86 -46.14 1.16 31.38
N ASN A 87 -47.29 0.63 30.98
CA ASN A 87 -48.56 0.99 31.62
C ASN A 87 -49.04 -0.17 32.47
N ASP A 88 -49.52 0.13 33.67
CA ASP A 88 -49.92 -0.87 34.65
C ASP A 88 -50.91 -1.91 34.06
N GLY A 89 -51.90 -1.42 33.30
CA GLY A 89 -52.89 -2.24 32.60
C GLY A 89 -52.38 -3.07 31.43
N TRP A 90 -51.24 -2.73 30.84
CA TRP A 90 -50.57 -3.53 29.83
C TRP A 90 -49.69 -4.59 30.48
N GLU A 91 -48.88 -4.22 31.47
CA GLU A 91 -47.99 -5.13 32.21
C GLU A 91 -48.76 -6.28 32.86
N ILE A 92 -49.85 -5.97 33.55
CA ILE A 92 -50.71 -6.99 34.18
C ILE A 92 -51.35 -7.93 33.16
N ARG A 93 -51.64 -7.44 31.96
CA ARG A 93 -52.24 -8.28 30.91
C ARG A 93 -51.24 -9.28 30.35
N ASN A 94 -49.96 -8.91 30.33
CA ASN A 94 -48.86 -9.71 29.83
C ASN A 94 -48.08 -10.45 30.93
N GLY A 95 -48.46 -10.27 32.21
CA GLY A 95 -47.88 -11.01 33.34
C GLY A 95 -46.62 -10.39 33.95
N LEU A 96 -46.33 -9.13 33.62
CA LEU A 96 -45.27 -8.31 34.23
C LEU A 96 -45.77 -7.66 35.54
N ASP A 97 -44.84 -7.21 36.38
CA ASP A 97 -45.14 -6.56 37.66
C ASP A 97 -45.13 -5.02 37.54
N PRO A 98 -46.29 -4.34 37.59
CA PRO A 98 -46.43 -2.87 37.37
C PRO A 98 -45.91 -2.00 38.53
N LEU A 99 -45.18 -2.60 39.46
CA LEU A 99 -44.53 -1.93 40.58
C LEU A 99 -43.00 -2.08 40.53
N ASP A 100 -42.48 -2.76 39.50
CA ASP A 100 -41.09 -3.12 39.34
C ASP A 100 -40.50 -2.60 38.02
N ASN A 101 -39.92 -1.40 38.11
CA ASN A 101 -39.30 -0.71 36.98
C ASN A 101 -38.00 -1.34 36.44
N GLY A 102 -37.63 -2.54 36.90
CA GLY A 102 -36.44 -3.29 36.48
C GLY A 102 -35.08 -2.67 36.88
N GLU A 103 -35.08 -1.49 37.51
CA GLU A 103 -33.87 -0.78 37.89
C GLU A 103 -33.50 -1.06 39.36
N PRO A 104 -32.22 -1.33 39.67
CA PRO A 104 -31.81 -1.57 41.06
C PRO A 104 -32.07 -0.33 41.92
N ALA A 105 -32.99 -0.45 42.88
CA ALA A 105 -33.36 0.66 43.76
C ALA A 105 -32.17 1.21 44.55
N ASP A 106 -31.84 2.49 44.36
CA ASP A 106 -30.75 3.23 45.04
C ASP A 106 -31.06 3.57 46.52
N SER A 107 -31.92 2.79 47.19
CA SER A 107 -32.37 3.07 48.55
C SER A 107 -32.13 1.91 49.51
N GLU A 108 -31.42 2.20 50.61
CA GLU A 108 -31.19 1.25 51.71
C GLU A 108 -32.52 0.72 52.26
N ILE A 109 -32.85 -0.54 51.97
CA ILE A 109 -33.99 -1.23 52.59
C ILE A 109 -33.68 -1.42 54.08
N PRO A 110 -34.51 -0.91 55.02
CA PRO A 110 -34.35 -1.21 56.42
C PRO A 110 -34.84 -2.64 56.68
N PHE A 111 -33.90 -3.55 56.95
CA PHE A 111 -34.19 -4.87 57.53
C PHE A 111 -35.12 -4.73 58.74
N SER A 112 -36.38 -5.13 58.60
CA SER A 112 -37.24 -5.39 59.75
C SER A 112 -37.95 -6.73 59.59
N ASP A 113 -37.50 -7.65 60.46
CA ASP A 113 -38.11 -8.91 60.87
C ASP A 113 -38.40 -9.97 59.79
N THR A 114 -37.44 -10.89 59.69
CA THR A 114 -37.59 -12.25 59.18
C THR A 114 -38.80 -12.94 59.84
N ASP A 115 -39.87 -13.18 59.09
CA ASP A 115 -40.77 -14.29 59.41
C ASP A 115 -40.18 -15.55 58.76
N ASN A 116 -39.94 -16.56 59.59
CA ASN A 116 -39.37 -17.83 59.17
C ASN A 116 -40.48 -18.71 58.62
N GLU A 117 -40.59 -18.85 57.30
CA GLU A 117 -41.23 -20.02 56.68
C GLU A 117 -40.35 -20.55 55.55
N ASP A 118 -39.49 -21.52 55.89
CA ASP A 118 -38.76 -22.40 54.98
C ASP A 118 -39.75 -23.35 54.26
N GLU A 119 -40.31 -22.99 53.08
CA GLU A 119 -40.90 -23.99 52.15
C GLU A 119 -41.26 -23.44 50.75
N THR A 120 -40.27 -23.17 49.87
CA THR A 120 -40.25 -23.49 48.41
C THR A 120 -38.93 -22.99 47.81
N GLY A 121 -38.34 -23.78 46.91
CA GLY A 121 -37.02 -23.52 46.32
C GLY A 121 -37.05 -22.60 45.09
N GLU A 122 -37.70 -21.45 45.19
CA GLU A 122 -37.72 -20.41 44.15
C GLU A 122 -37.59 -19.03 44.81
N GLN A 123 -36.39 -18.68 45.26
CA GLN A 123 -36.05 -17.30 45.65
C GLN A 123 -34.57 -17.06 45.39
N ASN A 124 -34.22 -16.94 44.11
CA ASN A 124 -33.10 -16.12 43.69
C ASN A 124 -33.56 -15.17 42.58
N GLU A 125 -34.75 -14.60 42.77
CA GLU A 125 -35.18 -13.40 42.09
C GLU A 125 -34.39 -12.25 42.70
N THR A 126 -33.57 -11.59 41.90
CA THR A 126 -33.02 -10.30 42.26
C THR A 126 -34.22 -9.39 42.41
N PHE A 127 -34.46 -8.85 43.60
CA PHE A 127 -35.49 -7.85 43.82
C PHE A 127 -34.78 -6.49 43.83
N PRO A 128 -35.00 -5.61 42.84
CA PRO A 128 -35.99 -5.65 41.72
C PRO A 128 -35.54 -6.53 40.52
N ASN A 129 -36.49 -7.10 39.76
CA ASN A 129 -36.23 -8.04 38.65
C ASN A 129 -36.05 -7.27 37.32
N PRO A 130 -34.85 -7.30 36.71
CA PRO A 130 -34.59 -6.57 35.46
C PRO A 130 -35.55 -6.93 34.31
N ASP A 131 -36.06 -8.16 34.30
CA ASP A 131 -36.94 -8.65 33.23
C ASP A 131 -38.33 -7.97 33.27
N ASN A 132 -38.73 -7.37 34.40
CA ASN A 132 -40.03 -6.68 34.49
C ASN A 132 -40.00 -5.28 33.88
N GLY A 133 -38.84 -4.63 33.84
CA GLY A 133 -38.72 -3.25 33.39
C GLY A 133 -38.78 -3.09 31.87
N PRO A 134 -38.66 -1.86 31.34
CA PRO A 134 -38.88 -1.54 29.93
C PRO A 134 -37.88 -2.21 28.98
N TYR A 135 -36.68 -2.49 29.49
CA TYR A 135 -35.57 -3.13 28.78
C TYR A 135 -35.39 -4.60 29.15
N GLY A 136 -36.33 -5.16 29.91
CA GLY A 136 -36.37 -6.57 30.22
C GLY A 136 -36.77 -7.40 29.00
N ASP A 137 -36.31 -8.65 28.98
CA ASP A 137 -36.58 -9.65 27.95
C ASP A 137 -36.86 -11.00 28.69
N PRO A 138 -38.10 -11.19 29.19
CA PRO A 138 -38.43 -12.29 30.08
C PRO A 138 -38.41 -13.68 29.42
N ASP A 139 -38.80 -13.76 28.15
CA ASP A 139 -38.85 -15.00 27.37
C ASP A 139 -37.59 -15.25 26.52
N ARG A 140 -36.71 -14.25 26.43
CA ARG A 140 -35.38 -14.32 25.81
C ARG A 140 -35.41 -14.55 24.31
N ASP A 141 -36.44 -14.01 23.67
CA ASP A 141 -36.52 -13.95 22.21
C ASP A 141 -35.70 -12.77 21.63
N GLY A 142 -35.26 -11.86 22.51
CA GLY A 142 -34.43 -10.71 22.17
C GLY A 142 -35.22 -9.44 21.82
N LEU A 143 -36.53 -9.43 21.99
CA LEU A 143 -37.34 -8.21 22.06
C LEU A 143 -37.43 -7.70 23.49
N THR A 144 -37.36 -6.38 23.67
CA THR A 144 -37.63 -5.78 24.98
C THR A 144 -39.12 -5.61 25.20
N ASN A 145 -39.56 -5.60 26.47
CA ASN A 145 -40.96 -5.35 26.84
C ASN A 145 -41.57 -4.11 26.14
N THR A 146 -40.79 -3.04 25.94
CA THR A 146 -41.26 -1.85 25.20
C THR A 146 -41.46 -2.06 23.70
N GLU A 147 -40.60 -2.86 23.06
CA GLU A 147 -40.70 -3.21 21.65
C GLU A 147 -41.90 -4.13 21.42
N GLU A 148 -42.10 -5.10 22.30
CA GLU A 148 -43.26 -5.99 22.27
C GLU A 148 -44.57 -5.25 22.54
N ALA A 149 -44.57 -4.26 23.44
CA ALA A 149 -45.73 -3.39 23.64
C ALA A 149 -46.11 -2.63 22.36
N ALA A 150 -45.11 -2.27 21.55
CA ALA A 150 -45.31 -1.57 20.28
C ALA A 150 -45.77 -2.51 19.15
N LEU A 151 -45.24 -3.74 19.10
CA LEU A 151 -45.61 -4.77 18.13
C LEU A 151 -46.94 -5.46 18.46
N GLY A 152 -47.32 -5.48 19.75
CA GLY A 152 -48.50 -6.15 20.27
C GLY A 152 -48.29 -7.63 20.60
N THR A 153 -47.03 -8.07 20.65
CA THR A 153 -46.58 -9.42 21.02
C THR A 153 -46.61 -9.61 22.53
N LYS A 154 -46.25 -10.81 23.01
CA LYS A 154 -46.42 -11.25 24.39
C LYS A 154 -45.04 -11.40 25.08
N PRO A 155 -44.73 -10.53 26.06
CA PRO A 155 -43.47 -10.54 26.83
C PRO A 155 -43.01 -11.78 27.58
N MET A 156 -43.79 -12.84 27.56
CA MET A 156 -43.52 -14.06 28.33
C MET A 156 -43.62 -15.29 27.43
N ASP A 157 -43.74 -15.07 26.13
CA ASP A 157 -44.08 -16.07 25.13
C ASP A 157 -43.40 -15.69 23.81
N ALA A 158 -42.18 -16.21 23.63
CA ALA A 158 -41.28 -15.92 22.50
C ALA A 158 -41.90 -16.15 21.11
N ASP A 159 -43.01 -16.88 21.00
CA ASP A 159 -43.76 -17.18 19.78
C ASP A 159 -45.24 -16.83 20.04
N SER A 160 -45.62 -15.58 19.76
CA SER A 160 -46.93 -15.05 20.17
C SER A 160 -48.11 -15.70 19.45
N ASP A 161 -47.92 -16.28 18.28
CA ASP A 161 -48.97 -16.89 17.46
C ASP A 161 -48.84 -18.43 17.25
N ASP A 162 -47.95 -19.04 18.03
CA ASP A 162 -47.68 -20.47 18.21
C ASP A 162 -47.22 -21.17 16.91
N ASP A 163 -46.58 -20.46 16.00
CA ASP A 163 -46.28 -20.93 14.65
C ASP A 163 -44.89 -21.58 14.47
N GLY A 164 -44.06 -21.47 15.50
CA GLY A 164 -42.73 -22.04 15.60
C GLY A 164 -41.60 -21.07 15.26
N LEU A 165 -41.88 -19.80 14.95
CA LEU A 165 -40.91 -18.72 14.82
C LEU A 165 -40.97 -17.79 16.03
N ASN A 166 -39.85 -17.15 16.36
CA ASN A 166 -39.83 -16.15 17.42
C ASN A 166 -40.30 -14.76 16.94
N ASP A 167 -40.87 -13.98 17.85
CA ASP A 167 -41.49 -12.69 17.54
C ASP A 167 -40.45 -11.67 17.00
N LYS A 168 -39.23 -11.69 17.55
CA LYS A 168 -38.11 -10.84 17.10
C LYS A 168 -37.77 -11.06 15.63
N TRP A 169 -37.55 -12.30 15.23
CA TRP A 169 -37.09 -12.67 13.91
C TRP A 169 -38.15 -12.35 12.86
N GLU A 170 -39.41 -12.67 13.17
CA GLU A 170 -40.54 -12.33 12.30
C GLU A 170 -40.71 -10.82 12.14
N SER A 171 -40.63 -10.06 13.24
CA SER A 171 -40.77 -8.59 13.19
C SER A 171 -39.67 -7.91 12.36
N THR A 172 -38.50 -8.55 12.24
CA THR A 172 -37.35 -8.06 11.49
C THR A 172 -37.47 -8.38 9.99
N HIS A 173 -38.00 -9.57 9.64
CA HIS A 173 -38.02 -10.09 8.27
C HIS A 173 -39.37 -9.98 7.55
N VAL A 174 -40.37 -9.31 8.15
CA VAL A 174 -41.70 -9.06 7.58
C VAL A 174 -41.69 -8.82 6.06
N HIS A 175 -42.40 -9.66 5.31
CA HIS A 175 -42.44 -9.57 3.85
C HIS A 175 -43.87 -9.52 3.30
N GLU A 176 -44.17 -8.59 2.38
CA GLU A 176 -45.50 -8.45 1.78
C GLU A 176 -45.56 -8.99 0.34
N ILE A 177 -46.41 -10.00 0.11
CA ILE A 177 -46.65 -10.58 -1.21
C ILE A 177 -48.03 -10.16 -1.75
N VAL A 178 -48.06 -9.67 -2.99
CA VAL A 178 -49.31 -9.34 -3.68
C VAL A 178 -49.91 -10.60 -4.30
N THR A 179 -50.98 -11.12 -3.70
CA THR A 179 -51.73 -12.28 -4.20
C THR A 179 -53.02 -11.85 -4.94
N PRO A 180 -53.65 -12.74 -5.73
CA PRO A 180 -54.96 -12.47 -6.34
C PRO A 180 -56.09 -12.16 -5.35
N ASN A 181 -55.92 -12.54 -4.07
CA ASN A 181 -56.90 -12.37 -3.00
C ASN A 181 -56.64 -11.13 -2.12
N GLY A 182 -55.51 -10.44 -2.30
CA GLY A 182 -55.10 -9.29 -1.48
C GLY A 182 -53.58 -9.25 -1.26
N VAL A 183 -53.11 -8.26 -0.50
CA VAL A 183 -51.74 -8.26 0.03
C VAL A 183 -51.72 -9.24 1.21
N LEU A 184 -50.84 -10.24 1.14
CA LEU A 184 -50.54 -11.16 2.23
C LEU A 184 -49.25 -10.68 2.89
N ARG A 185 -49.30 -10.45 4.20
CA ARG A 185 -48.13 -10.12 5.01
C ARG A 185 -47.64 -11.41 5.64
N LEU A 186 -46.46 -11.85 5.25
CA LEU A 186 -45.77 -13.02 5.78
C LEU A 186 -44.79 -12.59 6.88
N LEU A 187 -44.46 -13.53 7.77
CA LEU A 187 -43.63 -13.33 8.96
C LEU A 187 -44.25 -12.23 9.84
N ASP A 188 -45.50 -12.45 10.27
CA ASP A 188 -46.24 -11.49 11.11
C ASP A 188 -46.42 -12.13 12.49
N PRO A 189 -45.77 -11.62 13.55
CA PRO A 189 -45.70 -12.29 14.87
C PRO A 189 -47.03 -12.40 15.62
N LEU A 190 -48.12 -11.91 15.02
CA LEU A 190 -49.47 -11.99 15.57
C LEU A 190 -50.39 -12.88 14.74
N ASN A 191 -49.90 -13.41 13.62
CA ASN A 191 -50.68 -14.21 12.69
C ASN A 191 -49.80 -15.15 11.85
N ALA A 192 -49.72 -16.39 12.35
CA ALA A 192 -49.18 -17.63 11.78
C ALA A 192 -49.62 -18.02 10.35
N ASN A 193 -50.43 -17.20 9.67
CA ASN A 193 -50.93 -17.37 8.30
C ASN A 193 -51.31 -18.82 7.91
N ARG A 194 -51.97 -19.57 8.81
CA ARG A 194 -52.25 -21.01 8.63
C ARG A 194 -53.29 -21.30 7.54
N ASP A 195 -54.02 -20.29 7.09
CA ASP A 195 -55.00 -20.34 5.99
C ASP A 195 -54.42 -19.88 4.64
N CYS A 196 -53.10 -19.71 4.57
CA CYS A 196 -52.40 -19.15 3.46
C CYS A 196 -52.59 -19.88 2.12
N TYR A 197 -52.67 -19.06 1.08
CA TYR A 197 -53.01 -19.46 -0.28
C TYR A 197 -52.00 -20.43 -0.93
N PHE A 198 -50.73 -20.38 -0.52
CA PHE A 198 -49.66 -21.19 -1.11
C PHE A 198 -49.72 -22.67 -0.70
N LEU A 199 -50.32 -22.98 0.45
CA LEU A 199 -50.43 -24.35 1.01
C LEU A 199 -51.83 -24.97 0.92
N THR A 200 -52.78 -24.29 0.25
CA THR A 200 -54.17 -24.75 0.12
C THR A 200 -54.52 -25.37 -1.26
N PRO A 201 -55.49 -26.31 -1.33
CA PRO A 201 -55.66 -27.18 -2.51
C PRO A 201 -56.15 -26.51 -3.81
N ASP A 202 -56.41 -25.20 -3.85
CA ASP A 202 -57.08 -24.55 -4.99
C ASP A 202 -56.16 -23.81 -5.98
N GLY A 203 -54.88 -23.62 -5.64
CA GLY A 203 -53.73 -23.37 -6.52
C GLY A 203 -53.88 -22.36 -7.68
N SER A 204 -53.23 -21.20 -7.57
CA SER A 204 -52.55 -20.45 -8.65
C SER A 204 -52.03 -19.10 -8.15
N VAL A 205 -50.73 -18.80 -8.18
CA VAL A 205 -49.96 -18.74 -9.42
C VAL A 205 -48.49 -19.09 -9.14
N ASN A 206 -48.22 -20.37 -8.81
CA ASN A 206 -47.08 -21.19 -9.26
C ASN A 206 -46.99 -22.49 -8.42
N SER A 207 -48.06 -23.28 -8.53
CA SER A 207 -48.10 -24.74 -8.37
C SER A 207 -47.38 -25.43 -7.19
N GLN A 208 -47.86 -25.27 -5.95
CA GLN A 208 -47.65 -26.31 -4.93
C GLN A 208 -48.82 -26.47 -3.90
N GLY A 209 -50.05 -26.05 -4.18
CA GLY A 209 -51.15 -26.00 -3.19
C GLY A 209 -51.56 -27.29 -2.43
N PRO A 210 -51.37 -28.52 -2.97
CA PRO A 210 -51.39 -29.75 -2.15
C PRO A 210 -50.07 -30.55 -2.21
N ASP A 211 -49.22 -30.25 -3.19
CA ASP A 211 -47.94 -30.94 -3.41
C ASP A 211 -46.82 -30.34 -2.52
N ALA A 212 -46.79 -29.03 -2.22
CA ALA A 212 -45.85 -28.38 -1.26
C ALA A 212 -46.06 -28.99 0.10
N ARG A 213 -47.30 -28.99 0.57
CA ARG A 213 -47.66 -29.54 1.88
C ARG A 213 -47.19 -30.99 2.01
N GLN A 214 -47.31 -31.77 0.94
CA GLN A 214 -46.86 -33.15 0.92
C GLN A 214 -45.33 -33.30 0.73
N GLN A 215 -44.67 -32.36 0.06
CA GLN A 215 -43.20 -32.26 -0.06
C GLN A 215 -42.58 -31.89 1.28
N ILE A 216 -43.07 -30.84 1.93
CA ILE A 216 -42.74 -30.42 3.30
C ILE A 216 -42.89 -31.59 4.27
N MET A 217 -44.02 -32.31 4.23
CA MET A 217 -44.23 -33.52 5.05
C MET A 217 -43.23 -34.65 4.80
N ASN A 218 -42.67 -34.75 3.59
CA ASN A 218 -41.71 -35.80 3.23
C ASN A 218 -40.26 -35.38 3.49
N GLU A 219 -39.99 -34.08 3.54
CA GLU A 219 -38.68 -33.47 3.76
C GLU A 219 -38.40 -33.27 5.26
N LEU A 220 -39.41 -32.86 6.03
CA LEU A 220 -39.26 -32.61 7.47
C LEU A 220 -39.19 -33.89 8.30
N SER A 221 -38.34 -33.88 9.33
CA SER A 221 -38.36 -34.92 10.34
C SER A 221 -39.65 -34.85 11.16
N SER A 222 -39.97 -35.93 11.90
CA SER A 222 -41.13 -35.92 12.80
C SER A 222 -40.99 -34.95 13.97
N ALA A 223 -39.77 -34.46 14.25
CA ALA A 223 -39.53 -33.45 15.28
C ALA A 223 -39.83 -32.06 14.71
N ASP A 224 -39.23 -31.72 13.56
CA ASP A 224 -39.43 -30.42 12.90
C ASP A 224 -40.89 -30.21 12.51
N TRP A 225 -41.56 -31.28 12.07
CA TRP A 225 -43.00 -31.23 11.76
C TRP A 225 -43.86 -30.75 12.95
N ASN A 226 -43.47 -31.05 14.20
CA ASN A 226 -44.24 -30.62 15.37
C ASN A 226 -43.95 -29.17 15.78
N LEU A 227 -42.92 -28.53 15.20
CA LEU A 227 -42.61 -27.12 15.42
C LEU A 227 -43.48 -26.26 14.50
N VAL A 228 -43.53 -26.60 13.21
CA VAL A 228 -44.23 -25.83 12.17
C VAL A 228 -45.76 -26.07 12.09
N ALA A 229 -46.27 -27.13 12.75
CA ALA A 229 -47.67 -27.54 12.63
C ALA A 229 -48.40 -27.61 13.98
N ASN A 230 -49.61 -27.06 14.03
CA ASN A 230 -50.45 -27.10 15.23
C ASN A 230 -51.02 -28.49 15.51
N ALA A 231 -51.68 -28.65 16.66
CA ALA A 231 -52.29 -29.93 17.09
C ALA A 231 -53.35 -30.50 16.11
N ASP A 232 -53.93 -29.66 15.26
CA ASP A 232 -54.89 -30.05 14.21
C ASP A 232 -54.19 -30.41 12.87
N GLY A 233 -52.86 -30.25 12.82
CA GLY A 233 -51.99 -30.55 11.70
C GLY A 233 -51.95 -29.47 10.63
N GLU A 234 -52.40 -28.24 10.92
CA GLU A 234 -52.30 -27.08 10.03
C GLU A 234 -50.90 -26.46 10.14
N ILE A 235 -50.30 -26.11 9.00
CA ILE A 235 -48.91 -25.63 8.91
C ILE A 235 -48.97 -24.12 8.75
N SER A 236 -48.08 -23.40 9.42
CA SER A 236 -47.87 -21.97 9.18
C SER A 236 -47.22 -21.73 7.81
N CYS A 237 -47.70 -20.72 7.08
CA CYS A 237 -46.97 -20.27 5.88
C CYS A 237 -45.73 -19.47 6.25
N ASP A 238 -45.74 -18.81 7.41
CA ASP A 238 -44.62 -17.98 7.85
C ASP A 238 -43.44 -18.88 8.19
N ALA A 239 -43.65 -19.93 8.96
CA ALA A 239 -42.58 -20.84 9.31
C ALA A 239 -42.17 -21.83 8.19
N ALA A 240 -43.07 -22.26 7.30
CA ALA A 240 -42.79 -23.37 6.37
C ALA A 240 -42.39 -22.98 4.93
N LEU A 241 -42.58 -21.72 4.54
CA LEU A 241 -42.17 -21.26 3.21
C LEU A 241 -40.65 -21.03 3.15
N ASP A 242 -40.17 -21.02 1.91
CA ASP A 242 -38.82 -20.62 1.49
C ASP A 242 -39.08 -19.33 0.68
N LEU A 243 -38.51 -18.22 1.12
CA LEU A 243 -38.84 -16.90 0.63
C LEU A 243 -37.82 -16.35 -0.37
N GLU A 244 -36.68 -17.01 -0.59
CA GLU A 244 -35.73 -16.57 -1.61
C GLU A 244 -36.35 -16.67 -3.02
N GLN A 245 -36.31 -15.56 -3.74
CA GLN A 245 -36.79 -15.49 -5.13
C GLN A 245 -35.80 -14.69 -5.96
N PRO A 246 -35.45 -15.14 -7.18
CA PRO A 246 -36.18 -16.08 -8.05
C PRO A 246 -35.72 -17.55 -7.98
N THR A 247 -34.69 -17.87 -7.18
CA THR A 247 -34.14 -19.21 -7.01
C THR A 247 -34.18 -19.58 -5.53
N PRO A 248 -35.25 -20.28 -5.10
CA PRO A 248 -35.36 -20.86 -3.77
C PRO A 248 -34.14 -21.74 -3.52
N ASP A 249 -33.46 -21.50 -2.41
CA ASP A 249 -32.22 -22.15 -2.05
C ASP A 249 -32.50 -23.48 -1.31
N GLY A 250 -33.72 -23.63 -0.80
CA GLY A 250 -34.26 -24.83 -0.17
C GLY A 250 -34.22 -24.78 1.36
N LEU A 251 -33.67 -23.73 1.97
CA LEU A 251 -33.88 -23.41 3.36
C LEU A 251 -35.30 -22.88 3.56
N ARG A 252 -35.83 -23.17 4.74
CA ARG A 252 -37.18 -22.77 5.11
C ARG A 252 -37.04 -21.82 6.27
N ASN A 253 -37.96 -20.89 6.40
CA ASN A 253 -37.92 -19.85 7.42
C ASN A 253 -37.65 -20.37 8.85
N PHE A 254 -38.21 -21.52 9.27
CA PHE A 254 -37.92 -22.09 10.60
C PHE A 254 -36.49 -22.64 10.77
N VAL A 255 -35.79 -22.96 9.67
CA VAL A 255 -34.38 -23.33 9.68
C VAL A 255 -33.53 -22.06 9.75
N GLU A 256 -33.91 -21.04 9.00
CA GLU A 256 -33.22 -19.76 8.95
C GLU A 256 -33.30 -19.02 10.28
N GLU A 257 -34.46 -19.00 10.93
CA GLU A 257 -34.65 -18.45 12.28
C GLU A 257 -33.74 -19.12 13.31
N ARG A 258 -33.54 -20.44 13.19
CA ARG A 258 -32.65 -21.18 14.10
C ARG A 258 -31.19 -20.73 13.99
N TYR A 259 -30.76 -20.37 12.80
CA TYR A 259 -29.40 -19.90 12.53
C TYR A 259 -29.34 -18.37 12.44
N ASP A 260 -30.40 -17.63 12.77
CA ASP A 260 -30.50 -16.17 12.63
C ASP A 260 -30.13 -15.63 11.22
N THR A 261 -30.46 -16.39 10.17
CA THR A 261 -30.20 -16.01 8.76
C THR A 261 -31.37 -15.27 8.14
N ASN A 262 -31.12 -14.61 6.99
CA ASN A 262 -32.06 -13.75 6.30
C ASN A 262 -32.83 -14.52 5.20
N PRO A 263 -34.16 -14.69 5.33
CA PRO A 263 -35.01 -15.49 4.42
C PRO A 263 -35.18 -14.92 3.01
N LEU A 264 -34.55 -13.79 2.70
CA LEU A 264 -34.59 -13.15 1.39
C LEU A 264 -33.24 -13.20 0.67
N GLN A 265 -32.20 -13.69 1.33
CA GLN A 265 -30.84 -13.78 0.81
C GLN A 265 -30.39 -15.24 0.79
N GLU A 266 -29.60 -15.59 -0.22
CA GLU A 266 -29.03 -16.93 -0.35
C GLU A 266 -27.76 -17.10 0.51
N ASP A 267 -27.12 -15.97 0.82
CA ASP A 267 -25.88 -15.80 1.57
C ASP A 267 -26.16 -14.60 2.48
N SER A 268 -26.42 -14.89 3.75
CA SER A 268 -26.99 -13.95 4.73
C SER A 268 -25.95 -13.04 5.36
N ASP A 269 -24.74 -13.54 5.59
CA ASP A 269 -23.62 -12.83 6.18
C ASP A 269 -22.66 -12.25 5.13
N GLY A 270 -22.76 -12.71 3.88
CA GLY A 270 -22.02 -12.21 2.73
C GLY A 270 -20.60 -12.78 2.63
N ASP A 271 -20.35 -13.94 3.22
CA ASP A 271 -19.02 -14.55 3.37
C ASP A 271 -18.53 -15.29 2.11
N LEU A 272 -19.33 -15.34 1.03
CA LEU A 272 -19.13 -16.04 -0.25
C LEU A 272 -19.62 -17.51 -0.30
N ILE A 273 -20.21 -18.01 0.79
CA ILE A 273 -20.92 -19.29 0.84
C ILE A 273 -22.40 -19.01 1.03
N ALA A 274 -23.25 -19.88 0.48
CA ALA A 274 -24.68 -19.80 0.74
C ALA A 274 -25.02 -20.56 2.02
N ASP A 275 -25.95 -20.03 2.82
CA ASP A 275 -26.38 -20.56 4.11
C ASP A 275 -26.64 -22.09 4.07
N ARG A 276 -27.27 -22.58 2.99
CA ARG A 276 -27.60 -24.01 2.83
C ARG A 276 -26.38 -24.92 2.71
N HIS A 277 -25.26 -24.41 2.21
CA HIS A 277 -24.03 -25.17 1.99
C HIS A 277 -23.21 -25.29 3.27
N GLU A 278 -23.29 -24.28 4.14
CA GLU A 278 -22.63 -24.28 5.44
C GLU A 278 -23.26 -25.30 6.40
N ILE A 279 -24.58 -25.38 6.41
CA ILE A 279 -25.30 -26.37 7.24
C ILE A 279 -25.32 -27.77 6.63
N ALA A 280 -24.76 -27.96 5.43
CA ALA A 280 -24.80 -29.23 4.73
C ALA A 280 -23.85 -30.27 5.35
N PHE A 281 -24.22 -31.55 5.25
CA PHE A 281 -23.38 -32.66 5.68
C PHE A 281 -22.93 -33.52 4.49
N GLY A 282 -21.62 -33.63 4.30
CA GLY A 282 -21.00 -34.48 3.27
C GLY A 282 -20.52 -33.68 2.08
N SER A 283 -20.71 -34.19 0.86
CA SER A 283 -20.30 -33.49 -0.35
C SER A 283 -21.42 -32.61 -0.91
N ILE A 284 -21.10 -31.35 -1.18
CA ILE A 284 -21.98 -30.36 -1.81
C ILE A 284 -21.61 -30.16 -3.28
N GLU A 285 -22.54 -29.61 -4.06
CA GLU A 285 -22.31 -29.22 -5.45
C GLU A 285 -22.41 -27.71 -5.58
N LEU A 286 -21.30 -27.06 -5.87
CA LEU A 286 -21.18 -25.60 -5.95
C LEU A 286 -21.18 -25.15 -7.41
N GLY A 287 -22.02 -24.16 -7.72
CA GLY A 287 -22.05 -23.45 -9.01
C GLY A 287 -21.22 -22.16 -9.01
N VAL A 288 -20.86 -21.67 -7.82
CA VAL A 288 -19.97 -20.54 -7.56
C VAL A 288 -18.98 -21.01 -6.49
N HIS A 289 -17.71 -20.66 -6.66
CA HIS A 289 -16.65 -20.94 -5.71
C HIS A 289 -15.72 -19.74 -5.71
N CYS A 290 -15.44 -19.16 -4.54
CA CYS A 290 -14.57 -17.99 -4.37
C CYS A 290 -15.09 -16.75 -5.10
N GLY A 291 -16.40 -16.52 -5.01
CA GLY A 291 -17.06 -15.44 -5.74
C GLY A 291 -17.12 -15.61 -7.27
N VAL A 292 -16.51 -16.65 -7.84
CA VAL A 292 -16.43 -16.88 -9.29
C VAL A 292 -17.35 -18.03 -9.72
N PRO A 293 -18.20 -17.84 -10.77
CA PRO A 293 -19.05 -18.91 -11.27
C PRO A 293 -18.22 -19.99 -11.98
N VAL A 294 -18.35 -21.23 -11.52
CA VAL A 294 -17.63 -22.38 -12.11
C VAL A 294 -18.36 -22.93 -13.33
N PHE A 295 -17.60 -23.49 -14.29
CA PHE A 295 -18.20 -24.11 -15.47
C PHE A 295 -18.81 -25.48 -15.13
N GLY A 296 -20.08 -25.49 -14.74
CA GLY A 296 -20.81 -26.71 -14.35
C GLY A 296 -21.12 -26.70 -12.87
N THR A 297 -20.73 -27.77 -12.17
CA THR A 297 -20.72 -27.84 -10.70
C THR A 297 -19.41 -28.48 -10.25
N ILE A 298 -18.79 -27.92 -9.22
CA ILE A 298 -17.67 -28.54 -8.51
C ILE A 298 -18.24 -29.28 -7.30
N SER A 299 -17.68 -30.46 -6.97
CA SER A 299 -18.10 -31.21 -5.80
C SER A 299 -17.00 -31.16 -4.75
N LEU A 300 -17.29 -30.45 -3.66
CA LEU A 300 -16.42 -30.26 -2.49
C LEU A 300 -17.12 -30.79 -1.24
N GLN A 301 -16.36 -31.00 -0.17
CA GLN A 301 -16.92 -31.35 1.13
C GLN A 301 -17.49 -30.08 1.78
N ALA A 302 -18.65 -30.14 2.42
CA ALA A 302 -19.24 -28.98 3.09
C ALA A 302 -18.26 -28.37 4.12
N PRO A 303 -18.25 -27.02 4.29
CA PRO A 303 -17.24 -26.30 5.07
C PRO A 303 -17.08 -26.86 6.49
N PHE A 304 -18.19 -27.01 7.21
CA PHE A 304 -18.19 -27.44 8.61
C PHE A 304 -18.46 -28.93 8.81
N HIS A 305 -18.35 -29.75 7.75
CA HIS A 305 -18.64 -31.18 7.83
C HIS A 305 -17.84 -31.91 8.91
N GLU A 306 -16.60 -31.48 9.15
CA GLU A 306 -15.70 -32.14 10.12
C GLU A 306 -16.13 -31.95 11.58
N PHE A 307 -16.94 -30.93 11.85
CA PHE A 307 -17.47 -30.63 13.18
C PHE A 307 -18.79 -31.34 13.48
N MET A 308 -19.43 -31.94 12.48
CA MET A 308 -20.68 -32.70 12.64
C MET A 308 -20.41 -34.21 12.81
N GLU A 309 -20.99 -34.85 13.84
CA GLU A 309 -20.91 -36.32 13.98
C GLU A 309 -21.84 -37.05 12.99
N GLU A 310 -23.03 -36.48 12.74
CA GLU A 310 -24.03 -36.98 11.80
C GLU A 310 -24.85 -35.83 11.19
N ALA A 311 -25.57 -36.09 10.09
CA ALA A 311 -26.41 -35.07 9.47
C ALA A 311 -27.49 -34.57 10.45
N GLY A 312 -27.47 -33.25 10.72
CA GLY A 312 -28.36 -32.61 11.70
C GLY A 312 -27.78 -32.52 13.12
N ASP A 313 -26.48 -32.75 13.30
CA ASP A 313 -25.76 -32.42 14.54
C ASP A 313 -25.56 -30.89 14.63
N LEU A 314 -26.20 -30.26 15.62
CA LEU A 314 -26.21 -28.82 15.83
C LEU A 314 -25.20 -28.37 16.90
N THR A 315 -24.50 -29.29 17.54
CA THR A 315 -23.72 -28.98 18.76
C THR A 315 -22.59 -27.99 18.55
N TRP A 316 -22.07 -27.88 17.33
CA TRP A 316 -21.04 -26.91 16.96
C TRP A 316 -21.65 -25.54 16.61
N PHE A 317 -22.75 -25.50 15.86
CA PHE A 317 -23.50 -24.28 15.52
C PHE A 317 -24.21 -23.62 16.71
N GLU A 318 -24.27 -24.26 17.88
CA GLU A 318 -24.77 -23.64 19.12
C GLU A 318 -23.64 -22.96 19.93
N GLN A 319 -22.41 -22.94 19.40
CA GLN A 319 -21.26 -22.28 20.02
C GLN A 319 -21.05 -20.90 19.39
N ASP A 320 -20.33 -20.08 20.13
CA ASP A 320 -19.89 -18.74 19.78
C ASP A 320 -18.39 -18.75 20.07
N MET A 321 -17.59 -18.91 19.00
CA MET A 321 -16.15 -19.17 19.10
C MET A 321 -15.33 -17.90 19.31
N ASP A 322 -15.71 -16.80 18.67
CA ASP A 322 -15.02 -15.52 18.72
C ASP A 322 -15.57 -14.59 19.83
N GLY A 323 -16.76 -14.86 20.34
CA GLY A 323 -17.43 -14.13 21.41
C GLY A 323 -18.14 -12.86 20.95
N ASP A 324 -18.47 -12.72 19.66
CA ASP A 324 -19.17 -11.54 19.12
C ASP A 324 -20.69 -11.55 19.38
N GLY A 325 -21.21 -12.69 19.85
CA GLY A 325 -22.61 -12.91 20.16
C GLY A 325 -23.45 -13.49 19.03
N ARG A 326 -22.83 -13.82 17.89
CA ARG A 326 -23.38 -14.68 16.85
C ARG A 326 -22.95 -16.12 17.09
N LEU A 327 -23.69 -17.03 16.47
CA LEU A 327 -23.39 -18.45 16.57
C LEU A 327 -22.67 -18.88 15.31
N ASN A 328 -21.70 -19.78 15.46
CA ASN A 328 -20.91 -20.30 14.36
C ASN A 328 -21.79 -20.78 13.18
N GLY A 329 -21.31 -20.58 11.95
CA GLY A 329 -21.98 -20.99 10.72
C GLY A 329 -22.68 -19.82 10.03
N PRO A 330 -23.85 -20.01 9.38
CA PRO A 330 -24.31 -19.16 8.27
C PRO A 330 -24.80 -17.74 8.61
N SER A 331 -24.78 -17.37 9.88
CA SER A 331 -25.04 -15.99 10.32
C SER A 331 -23.77 -15.24 10.72
N ASP A 332 -22.69 -16.00 10.91
CA ASP A 332 -21.43 -15.54 11.42
C ASP A 332 -20.38 -15.59 10.32
N TRP A 333 -20.05 -14.40 9.84
CA TRP A 333 -19.18 -14.22 8.68
C TRP A 333 -17.73 -14.65 8.95
N ASP A 334 -17.29 -14.72 10.21
CA ASP A 334 -15.91 -14.99 10.66
C ASP A 334 -15.96 -15.78 11.97
N THR A 335 -16.09 -17.11 11.85
CA THR A 335 -16.38 -18.01 12.98
C THR A 335 -15.29 -17.97 14.07
N ASP A 336 -14.04 -17.68 13.72
CA ASP A 336 -12.93 -17.70 14.69
C ASP A 336 -12.36 -16.32 15.05
N GLY A 337 -12.86 -15.26 14.41
CA GLY A 337 -12.64 -13.87 14.73
C GLY A 337 -11.27 -13.35 14.31
N ASP A 338 -10.67 -13.92 13.26
CA ASP A 338 -9.33 -13.54 12.79
C ASP A 338 -9.31 -12.47 11.69
N GLY A 339 -10.50 -12.09 11.19
CA GLY A 339 -10.71 -11.05 10.21
C GLY A 339 -10.82 -11.56 8.78
N MET A 340 -10.71 -12.87 8.55
CA MET A 340 -11.02 -13.51 7.27
C MET A 340 -12.43 -14.11 7.30
N PRO A 341 -13.21 -14.02 6.21
CA PRO A 341 -14.50 -14.69 6.17
C PRO A 341 -14.36 -16.21 6.01
N ASP A 342 -15.27 -16.95 6.62
CA ASP A 342 -15.33 -18.41 6.54
C ASP A 342 -15.34 -18.90 5.08
N GLY A 343 -16.05 -18.19 4.19
CA GLY A 343 -16.08 -18.50 2.77
C GLY A 343 -14.80 -18.24 1.99
N PHE A 344 -13.99 -17.26 2.40
CA PHE A 344 -12.64 -17.05 1.85
C PHE A 344 -11.71 -18.18 2.30
N GLU A 345 -11.78 -18.58 3.57
CA GLU A 345 -10.96 -19.66 4.08
C GLU A 345 -11.32 -21.02 3.50
N TYR A 346 -12.62 -21.27 3.32
CA TYR A 346 -13.10 -22.48 2.66
C TYR A 346 -12.65 -22.57 1.20
N CYS A 347 -12.46 -21.43 0.54
CA CYS A 347 -11.88 -21.36 -0.80
C CYS A 347 -10.46 -21.92 -0.86
N TYR A 348 -9.67 -21.58 0.14
CA TYR A 348 -8.29 -22.05 0.28
C TYR A 348 -8.17 -23.09 1.39
N GLY A 349 -9.16 -23.98 1.54
CA GLY A 349 -9.26 -24.91 2.68
C GLY A 349 -8.15 -25.95 2.80
N ASP A 350 -7.23 -26.05 1.82
CA ASP A 350 -5.98 -26.82 1.96
C ASP A 350 -4.94 -26.08 2.84
N LEU A 351 -5.08 -24.75 2.97
CA LEU A 351 -4.21 -23.82 3.69
C LEU A 351 -4.90 -23.18 4.91
N LEU A 352 -6.12 -22.65 4.73
CA LEU A 352 -6.89 -21.89 5.70
C LEU A 352 -7.98 -22.73 6.36
N ASN A 353 -8.47 -22.30 7.52
CA ASN A 353 -9.48 -23.05 8.26
C ASN A 353 -10.35 -22.12 9.13
N PRO A 354 -11.67 -22.04 8.87
CA PRO A 354 -12.69 -21.25 9.60
C PRO A 354 -12.82 -21.43 11.12
N SER A 355 -11.94 -22.20 11.74
CA SER A 355 -11.97 -22.50 13.18
C SER A 355 -10.59 -22.35 13.83
N ASN A 356 -9.62 -21.83 13.09
CA ASN A 356 -8.25 -21.64 13.49
C ASN A 356 -7.70 -20.24 13.14
N ALA A 357 -8.02 -19.28 14.01
CA ALA A 357 -7.55 -17.89 13.98
C ALA A 357 -6.03 -17.60 13.90
N THR A 358 -5.18 -18.62 13.80
CA THR A 358 -3.72 -18.48 13.70
C THR A 358 -3.19 -18.61 12.28
N ASP A 359 -3.98 -19.12 11.34
CA ASP A 359 -3.56 -19.20 9.93
C ASP A 359 -3.71 -17.86 9.19
N ALA A 360 -4.49 -16.88 9.66
CA ALA A 360 -4.46 -15.49 9.17
C ALA A 360 -3.04 -14.87 9.06
N TYR A 361 -2.10 -15.24 9.95
CA TYR A 361 -0.77 -14.64 10.00
C TYR A 361 0.27 -15.27 9.05
N GLY A 362 -0.11 -16.28 8.29
CA GLY A 362 0.77 -16.93 7.31
C GLY A 362 0.97 -16.07 6.07
N ASP A 363 2.14 -16.20 5.44
CA ASP A 363 2.49 -15.68 4.11
C ASP A 363 3.09 -16.90 3.35
N PRO A 364 2.25 -17.72 2.69
CA PRO A 364 2.65 -19.02 2.15
C PRO A 364 3.41 -18.93 0.83
N ASP A 365 3.17 -17.89 0.05
CA ASP A 365 3.73 -17.61 -1.28
C ASP A 365 4.87 -16.57 -1.25
N ASP A 366 5.16 -15.98 -0.08
CA ASP A 366 6.29 -15.06 0.21
C ASP A 366 6.24 -13.79 -0.66
N ASP A 367 5.05 -13.28 -0.97
CA ASP A 367 4.83 -12.13 -1.86
C ASP A 367 4.82 -10.78 -1.11
N GLY A 368 4.64 -10.82 0.21
CA GLY A 368 4.62 -9.67 1.10
C GLY A 368 3.27 -9.37 1.75
N LEU A 369 2.21 -10.10 1.41
CA LEU A 369 0.91 -10.07 2.08
C LEU A 369 0.75 -11.34 2.91
N ASN A 370 0.19 -11.18 4.11
CA ASN A 370 -0.29 -12.33 4.86
C ASN A 370 -1.73 -12.69 4.43
N ASN A 371 -2.19 -13.87 4.83
CA ASN A 371 -3.51 -14.40 4.43
C ASN A 371 -4.69 -13.47 4.75
N VAL A 372 -4.65 -12.70 5.84
CA VAL A 372 -5.70 -11.70 6.12
C VAL A 372 -5.55 -10.45 5.24
N GLU A 373 -4.32 -10.00 4.99
CA GLU A 373 -4.03 -8.88 4.08
C GLU A 373 -4.45 -9.19 2.64
N GLU A 374 -4.30 -10.44 2.19
CA GLU A 374 -4.81 -10.95 0.90
C GLU A 374 -6.32 -10.72 0.74
N TYR A 375 -7.10 -11.01 1.79
CA TYR A 375 -8.52 -10.72 1.80
C TYR A 375 -8.81 -9.21 1.92
N GLU A 376 -8.02 -8.46 2.70
CA GLU A 376 -8.19 -7.00 2.88
C GLU A 376 -8.09 -6.22 1.55
N VAL A 377 -7.41 -6.76 0.54
CA VAL A 377 -7.38 -6.21 -0.84
C VAL A 377 -8.80 -5.98 -1.36
N ALA A 378 -9.74 -6.87 -1.04
CA ALA A 378 -11.15 -6.78 -1.44
C ALA A 378 -11.87 -5.55 -0.86
N TYR A 379 -11.43 -5.01 0.28
CA TYR A 379 -12.02 -3.78 0.83
C TYR A 379 -11.74 -2.56 -0.04
N THR A 380 -10.61 -2.57 -0.76
CA THR A 380 -10.22 -1.47 -1.64
C THR A 380 -10.82 -1.63 -3.04
N TRP A 381 -10.80 -2.85 -3.57
CA TRP A 381 -11.09 -3.11 -4.98
C TRP A 381 -12.41 -3.85 -5.23
N GLY A 382 -13.08 -4.32 -4.19
CA GLY A 382 -14.39 -4.96 -4.21
C GLY A 382 -14.38 -6.40 -3.67
N PRO A 383 -15.53 -6.92 -3.22
CA PRO A 383 -15.63 -8.20 -2.49
C PRO A 383 -15.24 -9.45 -3.31
N SER A 384 -15.07 -9.33 -4.62
CA SER A 384 -14.66 -10.44 -5.49
C SER A 384 -13.22 -10.32 -6.01
N ASN A 385 -12.48 -9.30 -5.55
CA ASN A 385 -11.15 -8.94 -6.05
C ASN A 385 -10.10 -9.03 -4.94
N PHE A 386 -10.19 -10.08 -4.11
CA PHE A 386 -9.10 -10.52 -3.24
C PHE A 386 -8.04 -11.26 -4.07
N THR A 387 -6.88 -11.46 -3.48
CA THR A 387 -5.72 -12.15 -4.05
C THR A 387 -5.69 -13.63 -3.59
N ASP A 388 -4.87 -14.45 -4.25
CA ASP A 388 -4.73 -15.88 -3.98
C ASP A 388 -3.55 -16.14 -3.02
N PRO A 389 -3.78 -16.54 -1.76
CA PRO A 389 -2.70 -16.76 -0.79
C PRO A 389 -1.73 -17.90 -1.12
N GLU A 390 -1.99 -18.68 -2.18
CA GLU A 390 -1.07 -19.69 -2.70
C GLU A 390 -0.29 -19.25 -3.96
N ASP A 391 -0.63 -18.11 -4.56
CA ASP A 391 -0.06 -17.63 -5.82
C ASP A 391 0.38 -16.16 -5.74
N PHE A 392 1.70 -15.96 -5.71
CA PHE A 392 2.34 -14.65 -5.53
C PHE A 392 1.95 -13.54 -6.54
N ASP A 393 1.26 -13.87 -7.63
CA ASP A 393 0.88 -13.01 -8.75
C ASP A 393 -0.46 -13.53 -9.32
N THR A 394 -1.56 -13.09 -8.69
CA THR A 394 -2.92 -13.60 -8.92
C THR A 394 -3.35 -13.45 -10.38
N ASP A 395 -3.03 -12.33 -11.02
CA ASP A 395 -3.43 -12.06 -12.40
C ASP A 395 -2.41 -12.42 -13.48
N ASN A 396 -1.22 -12.86 -13.06
CA ASN A 396 -0.12 -13.36 -13.88
C ASN A 396 0.46 -12.33 -14.85
N ASP A 397 0.52 -11.06 -14.45
CA ASP A 397 1.12 -9.99 -15.26
C ASP A 397 2.63 -9.77 -15.01
N GLY A 398 3.17 -10.43 -13.98
CA GLY A 398 4.58 -10.40 -13.60
C GLY A 398 4.89 -9.48 -12.41
N MET A 399 3.88 -8.80 -11.86
CA MET A 399 3.97 -8.05 -10.61
C MET A 399 3.33 -8.87 -9.47
N PRO A 400 3.96 -8.92 -8.28
CA PRO A 400 3.40 -9.61 -7.13
C PRO A 400 2.28 -8.82 -6.47
N ASP A 401 1.30 -9.55 -5.95
CA ASP A 401 0.09 -8.98 -5.37
C ASP A 401 0.42 -7.99 -4.24
N GLY A 402 1.35 -8.36 -3.36
CA GLY A 402 1.80 -7.51 -2.27
C GLY A 402 2.52 -6.25 -2.69
N TRP A 403 3.26 -6.27 -3.80
CA TRP A 403 3.87 -5.05 -4.33
C TRP A 403 2.82 -4.12 -4.94
N GLU A 404 1.86 -4.68 -5.68
CA GLU A 404 0.79 -3.90 -6.29
C GLU A 404 -0.10 -3.26 -5.23
N TYR A 405 -0.53 -4.02 -4.22
CA TYR A 405 -1.35 -3.50 -3.13
C TYR A 405 -0.67 -2.36 -2.37
N LEU A 406 0.62 -2.53 -2.03
CA LEU A 406 1.40 -1.50 -1.33
C LEU A 406 1.63 -0.25 -2.18
N SER A 407 1.74 -0.42 -3.50
CA SER A 407 1.91 0.67 -4.47
C SER A 407 0.59 1.32 -4.91
N GLY A 408 -0.55 0.80 -4.45
CA GLY A 408 -1.88 1.32 -4.82
C GLY A 408 -2.33 0.94 -6.24
N ILE A 409 -1.71 -0.09 -6.82
CA ILE A 409 -2.10 -0.75 -8.06
C ILE A 409 -3.10 -1.87 -7.73
N HIS A 410 -3.89 -2.31 -8.71
CA HIS A 410 -4.92 -3.33 -8.51
C HIS A 410 -4.37 -4.74 -8.80
N PRO A 411 -4.16 -5.60 -7.78
CA PRO A 411 -3.46 -6.91 -7.92
C PRO A 411 -4.14 -7.96 -8.81
N ASN A 412 -5.41 -7.74 -9.14
CA ASN A 412 -6.20 -8.68 -9.94
C ASN A 412 -6.62 -8.05 -11.30
N ASP A 413 -5.86 -7.06 -11.78
CA ASP A 413 -6.04 -6.43 -13.10
C ASP A 413 -4.73 -6.40 -13.90
N GLY A 414 -4.40 -7.53 -14.51
CA GLY A 414 -3.14 -7.71 -15.22
C GLY A 414 -2.99 -6.90 -16.52
N SER A 415 -3.92 -5.98 -16.79
CA SER A 415 -3.74 -4.99 -17.86
C SER A 415 -2.98 -3.75 -17.39
N ASN A 416 -2.82 -3.58 -16.08
CA ASN A 416 -2.22 -2.41 -15.48
C ASN A 416 -0.67 -2.46 -15.53
N ALA A 417 -0.03 -3.63 -15.71
CA ALA A 417 1.42 -3.75 -15.90
C ALA A 417 1.98 -2.86 -17.01
N ASP A 418 1.24 -2.70 -18.11
CA ASP A 418 1.63 -1.89 -19.27
C ASP A 418 1.27 -0.40 -19.12
N ASP A 419 0.60 -0.01 -18.04
CA ASP A 419 0.24 1.39 -17.78
C ASP A 419 1.44 2.17 -17.21
N ASP A 420 1.43 3.49 -17.43
CA ASP A 420 2.41 4.45 -16.92
C ASP A 420 1.59 5.67 -16.40
N PRO A 421 1.10 5.60 -15.14
CA PRO A 421 0.17 6.57 -14.58
C PRO A 421 0.79 7.95 -14.30
N ASP A 422 2.07 8.01 -13.97
CA ASP A 422 2.77 9.20 -13.50
C ASP A 422 3.59 9.91 -14.61
N PHE A 423 3.90 9.19 -15.70
CA PHE A 423 4.59 9.63 -16.91
C PHE A 423 5.97 10.20 -16.62
N ASP A 424 6.81 9.40 -15.98
CA ASP A 424 8.16 9.73 -15.54
C ASP A 424 9.26 9.20 -16.50
N GLY A 425 8.88 8.36 -17.47
CA GLY A 425 9.75 7.94 -18.59
C GLY A 425 10.40 9.11 -19.36
N TYR A 426 11.55 8.84 -19.97
CA TYR A 426 12.44 9.88 -20.51
C TYR A 426 12.99 9.56 -21.91
N ASP A 427 12.99 10.59 -22.78
CA ASP A 427 13.56 10.62 -24.14
C ASP A 427 15.09 10.46 -24.10
N SER A 428 15.55 9.22 -24.05
CA SER A 428 16.94 8.84 -23.79
C SER A 428 17.84 9.08 -25.00
N ASP A 429 17.30 9.00 -26.22
CA ASP A 429 18.06 9.26 -27.45
C ASP A 429 17.95 10.71 -27.98
N GLY A 430 17.04 11.49 -27.40
CA GLY A 430 16.84 12.92 -27.63
C GLY A 430 16.13 13.25 -28.96
N ASP A 431 15.40 12.30 -29.53
CA ASP A 431 14.69 12.45 -30.80
C ASP A 431 13.20 12.79 -30.65
N GLY A 432 12.65 12.63 -29.44
CA GLY A 432 11.29 12.94 -29.02
C GLY A 432 10.98 14.44 -28.88
N GLY A 433 12.02 15.27 -28.72
CA GLY A 433 11.92 16.72 -28.57
C GLY A 433 11.28 17.48 -29.75
N VAL A 434 10.08 18.03 -29.54
CA VAL A 434 9.35 18.84 -30.53
C VAL A 434 9.78 20.30 -30.48
N ARG A 435 10.60 20.71 -31.46
CA ARG A 435 11.21 22.06 -31.53
C ARG A 435 10.64 22.92 -32.66
N TYR A 436 10.66 24.25 -32.47
CA TYR A 436 10.33 25.21 -33.54
C TYR A 436 11.60 25.89 -34.10
N SER A 437 12.07 25.40 -35.25
CA SER A 437 13.29 25.94 -35.87
C SER A 437 13.07 27.26 -36.62
N ASP A 438 11.88 27.55 -37.13
CA ASP A 438 11.65 28.63 -38.12
C ASP A 438 11.39 30.00 -37.47
N MET A 439 12.16 30.36 -36.45
CA MET A 439 12.01 31.64 -35.75
C MET A 439 12.31 32.84 -36.66
N VAL A 440 11.26 33.60 -37.01
CA VAL A 440 11.34 34.87 -37.74
C VAL A 440 10.67 35.96 -36.91
N GLY A 441 11.47 36.69 -36.13
CA GLY A 441 10.96 37.67 -35.17
C GLY A 441 10.31 37.02 -33.94
N VAL A 442 9.45 37.77 -33.25
CA VAL A 442 8.78 37.31 -32.02
C VAL A 442 7.79 36.19 -32.39
N SER A 443 8.01 35.01 -31.81
CA SER A 443 7.21 33.81 -32.04
C SER A 443 6.57 33.38 -30.73
N THR A 444 5.25 33.34 -30.65
CA THR A 444 4.50 33.04 -29.43
C THR A 444 3.61 31.82 -29.60
N ILE A 445 3.45 31.01 -28.56
CA ILE A 445 2.52 29.87 -28.57
C ILE A 445 1.08 30.39 -28.63
N GLN A 446 0.30 29.90 -29.59
CA GLN A 446 -1.10 30.31 -29.76
C GLN A 446 -2.11 29.31 -29.21
N SER A 447 -1.87 28.03 -29.43
CA SER A 447 -2.75 26.96 -28.97
C SER A 447 -1.99 25.64 -28.98
N ILE A 448 -2.25 24.83 -27.98
CA ILE A 448 -1.77 23.46 -27.84
C ILE A 448 -2.99 22.57 -28.11
N VAL A 449 -2.84 21.52 -28.93
CA VAL A 449 -3.95 20.64 -29.36
C VAL A 449 -3.83 19.21 -28.82
N VAL A 450 -2.89 18.98 -27.92
CA VAL A 450 -2.65 17.72 -27.22
C VAL A 450 -2.58 17.98 -25.72
N GLU A 451 -2.86 16.95 -24.94
CA GLU A 451 -2.74 16.93 -23.47
C GLU A 451 -1.68 15.90 -23.04
N LYS A 452 -1.22 15.96 -21.78
CA LYS A 452 -0.33 14.94 -21.21
C LYS A 452 -1.04 13.58 -21.27
N GLY A 453 -0.33 12.53 -21.69
CA GLY A 453 -0.90 11.19 -21.90
C GLY A 453 -1.58 10.95 -23.26
N ASP A 454 -1.61 11.94 -24.17
CA ASP A 454 -2.11 11.70 -25.54
C ASP A 454 -1.08 10.93 -26.38
N TYR A 455 -1.49 9.81 -26.98
CA TYR A 455 -0.69 9.15 -28.02
C TYR A 455 -0.71 9.94 -29.35
N VAL A 456 0.48 10.29 -29.87
CA VAL A 456 0.66 11.05 -31.10
C VAL A 456 1.45 10.27 -32.15
N GLN A 457 0.98 10.34 -33.40
CA GLN A 457 1.69 9.73 -34.55
C GLN A 457 2.72 10.70 -35.14
N VAL A 458 3.74 10.17 -35.84
CA VAL A 458 4.71 10.95 -36.63
C VAL A 458 4.01 12.00 -37.51
N ASN A 459 4.55 13.22 -37.57
CA ASN A 459 4.03 14.34 -38.37
C ASN A 459 2.64 14.86 -37.95
N LYS A 460 2.14 14.49 -36.76
CA LYS A 460 0.90 15.04 -36.20
C LYS A 460 1.15 16.46 -35.71
N THR A 461 0.23 17.37 -36.00
CA THR A 461 0.28 18.74 -35.45
C THR A 461 -0.14 18.72 -33.98
N VAL A 462 0.76 19.18 -33.10
CA VAL A 462 0.58 19.17 -31.63
C VAL A 462 0.41 20.56 -31.04
N LEU A 463 0.96 21.59 -31.70
CA LEU A 463 0.76 22.99 -31.29
C LEU A 463 0.84 23.94 -32.48
N TRP A 464 0.35 25.16 -32.27
CA TRP A 464 0.41 26.25 -33.23
C TRP A 464 1.24 27.40 -32.67
N VAL A 465 2.29 27.78 -33.40
CA VAL A 465 3.12 28.95 -33.09
C VAL A 465 2.68 30.10 -33.97
N ARG A 466 2.45 31.27 -33.36
CA ARG A 466 2.17 32.51 -34.07
C ARG A 466 3.45 33.30 -34.24
N THR A 467 3.83 33.60 -35.47
CA THR A 467 5.05 34.38 -35.80
C THR A 467 4.74 35.50 -36.79
N VAL A 468 5.68 36.41 -37.02
CA VAL A 468 5.53 37.54 -37.96
C VAL A 468 6.30 37.25 -39.24
N GLN A 469 5.58 36.98 -40.33
CA GLN A 469 6.15 36.81 -41.66
C GLN A 469 5.62 37.90 -42.60
N ASP A 470 6.51 38.59 -43.31
CA ASP A 470 6.16 39.68 -44.25
C ASP A 470 5.26 40.78 -43.64
N SER A 471 5.44 41.10 -42.36
CA SER A 471 4.64 42.07 -41.59
C SER A 471 3.18 41.65 -41.31
N GLU A 472 2.82 40.40 -41.54
CA GLU A 472 1.54 39.81 -41.11
C GLU A 472 1.78 38.70 -40.06
N TYR A 473 0.81 38.51 -39.17
CA TYR A 473 0.84 37.41 -38.22
C TYR A 473 0.38 36.12 -38.91
N VAL A 474 1.19 35.07 -38.84
CA VAL A 474 0.91 33.76 -39.41
C VAL A 474 1.01 32.69 -38.33
N ASN A 475 0.11 31.71 -38.38
CA ASN A 475 0.09 30.58 -37.45
C ASN A 475 0.69 29.37 -38.16
N ILE A 476 1.77 28.83 -37.61
CA ILE A 476 2.52 27.72 -38.18
C ILE A 476 2.26 26.49 -37.31
N PRO A 477 1.82 25.36 -37.91
CA PRO A 477 1.64 24.12 -37.17
C PRO A 477 3.01 23.49 -36.89
N VAL A 478 3.29 23.23 -35.62
CA VAL A 478 4.45 22.45 -35.20
C VAL A 478 4.03 20.99 -35.09
N LYS A 479 4.87 20.11 -35.61
CA LYS A 479 4.57 18.69 -35.77
C LYS A 479 5.58 17.83 -35.04
N THR A 480 5.14 16.66 -34.60
CA THR A 480 5.98 15.62 -34.00
C THR A 480 6.93 15.01 -35.04
N LEU A 481 8.11 14.61 -34.55
CA LEU A 481 9.14 13.94 -35.34
C LEU A 481 9.00 12.41 -35.22
N THR A 482 8.71 11.93 -34.02
CA THR A 482 8.48 10.52 -33.66
C THR A 482 7.02 10.24 -33.32
N ALA A 483 6.69 8.96 -33.14
CA ALA A 483 5.39 8.53 -32.64
C ALA A 483 5.58 7.98 -31.22
N GLY A 484 4.70 8.39 -30.32
CA GLY A 484 4.83 8.09 -28.90
C GLY A 484 3.80 8.83 -28.09
N TRP A 485 4.05 8.91 -26.80
CA TRP A 485 3.15 9.50 -25.80
C TRP A 485 3.64 10.87 -25.36
N VAL A 486 2.73 11.80 -25.08
CA VAL A 486 3.09 13.17 -24.66
C VAL A 486 3.31 13.21 -23.15
N TYR A 487 4.57 13.32 -22.71
CA TYR A 487 4.93 13.31 -21.28
C TYR A 487 5.08 14.72 -20.72
N HIS A 488 5.80 15.60 -21.43
CA HIS A 488 6.03 16.97 -20.98
C HIS A 488 5.57 18.01 -21.99
N ILE A 489 4.93 19.06 -21.48
CA ILE A 489 4.55 20.26 -22.21
C ILE A 489 5.22 21.45 -21.52
N ASN A 490 6.38 21.87 -22.04
CA ASN A 490 7.26 22.87 -21.40
C ASN A 490 6.84 24.32 -21.65
N VAL A 491 5.70 24.54 -22.31
CA VAL A 491 5.23 25.86 -22.73
C VAL A 491 3.74 26.05 -22.50
N ASN A 492 3.36 27.27 -22.12
CA ASN A 492 1.97 27.66 -22.00
C ASN A 492 1.51 28.52 -23.18
N VAL A 493 0.19 28.56 -23.38
CA VAL A 493 -0.41 29.44 -24.40
C VAL A 493 -0.11 30.90 -24.08
N GLY A 494 0.62 31.57 -24.97
CA GLY A 494 1.05 32.96 -24.83
C GLY A 494 2.56 33.14 -24.62
N ASP A 495 3.29 32.07 -24.30
CA ASP A 495 4.73 32.13 -24.06
C ASP A 495 5.51 32.41 -25.34
N GLU A 496 6.65 33.09 -25.22
CA GLU A 496 7.57 33.36 -26.33
C GLU A 496 8.58 32.22 -26.47
N VAL A 497 8.76 31.71 -27.69
CA VAL A 497 9.80 30.72 -27.98
C VAL A 497 11.14 31.43 -27.97
N SER A 498 12.00 31.07 -27.01
CA SER A 498 13.25 31.79 -26.73
C SER A 498 14.42 31.30 -27.57
N SER A 499 14.45 30.01 -27.92
CA SER A 499 15.55 29.34 -28.60
C SER A 499 15.05 28.34 -29.65
N ARG A 500 15.89 28.08 -30.67
CA ARG A 500 15.61 27.05 -31.71
C ARG A 500 15.87 25.64 -31.18
N LEU A 501 16.59 25.55 -30.07
CA LEU A 501 16.95 24.31 -29.38
C LEU A 501 16.01 24.02 -28.21
N GLN A 502 15.05 24.89 -27.93
CA GLN A 502 14.09 24.69 -26.84
C GLN A 502 13.06 23.63 -27.26
N ASP A 503 12.97 22.57 -26.46
CA ASP A 503 11.90 21.58 -26.55
C ASP A 503 10.60 22.18 -26.03
N LEU A 504 9.59 22.20 -26.89
CA LEU A 504 8.26 22.74 -26.56
C LEU A 504 7.38 21.65 -25.95
N ILE A 505 7.45 20.45 -26.51
CA ILE A 505 6.78 19.24 -26.06
C ILE A 505 7.79 18.11 -26.19
N ILE A 506 7.83 17.20 -25.22
CA ILE A 506 8.61 15.96 -25.26
C ILE A 506 7.63 14.82 -25.52
N VAL A 507 7.93 14.03 -26.54
CA VAL A 507 7.18 12.82 -26.89
C VAL A 507 8.09 11.64 -26.63
N VAL A 508 7.70 10.75 -25.73
CA VAL A 508 8.46 9.57 -25.36
C VAL A 508 7.99 8.39 -26.21
N GLU A 509 8.93 7.66 -26.81
CA GLU A 509 8.60 6.49 -27.63
C GLU A 509 8.09 5.32 -26.77
N GLU A 510 7.49 4.30 -27.39
CA GLU A 510 6.96 3.15 -26.65
C GLU A 510 8.07 2.39 -25.89
N ASP A 511 9.26 2.28 -26.48
CA ASP A 511 10.41 1.58 -25.90
C ASP A 511 11.16 2.42 -24.83
N GLU A 512 10.71 3.66 -24.57
CA GLU A 512 11.31 4.62 -23.63
C GLU A 512 10.35 5.02 -22.49
N ARG A 513 9.16 4.42 -22.45
CA ARG A 513 8.26 4.55 -21.31
C ARG A 513 8.85 3.85 -20.09
N PHE A 514 8.34 4.20 -18.93
CA PHE A 514 8.69 3.52 -17.69
C PHE A 514 7.38 3.08 -17.07
N THR A 515 7.00 1.83 -17.36
CA THR A 515 5.69 1.29 -16.96
C THR A 515 5.74 0.74 -15.54
N ASN A 516 4.58 0.50 -14.93
CA ASN A 516 4.46 -0.15 -13.62
C ASN A 516 5.33 -1.43 -13.52
N LEU A 517 5.38 -2.23 -14.59
CA LEU A 517 6.22 -3.42 -14.64
C LEU A 517 7.73 -3.09 -14.72
N ASP A 518 8.11 -2.03 -15.44
CA ASP A 518 9.51 -1.59 -15.49
C ASP A 518 9.97 -1.07 -14.12
N GLU A 519 9.09 -0.35 -13.43
CA GLU A 519 9.28 0.16 -12.07
C GLU A 519 9.46 -0.95 -11.04
N PHE A 520 8.58 -1.96 -11.09
CA PHE A 520 8.74 -3.16 -10.29
C PHE A 520 10.07 -3.86 -10.56
N ASN A 521 10.44 -4.00 -11.84
CA ASN A 521 11.70 -4.64 -12.24
C ASN A 521 12.94 -3.80 -11.94
N ALA A 522 12.80 -2.49 -11.68
CA ALA A 522 13.91 -1.62 -11.31
C ALA A 522 14.65 -2.10 -10.04
N ARG A 523 13.94 -2.84 -9.17
CA ARG A 523 14.46 -3.44 -7.94
C ARG A 523 15.52 -4.53 -8.14
N ASP A 524 15.60 -5.15 -9.31
CA ASP A 524 16.55 -6.23 -9.64
C ASP A 524 17.25 -5.93 -10.96
N ARG A 525 18.21 -5.01 -10.90
CA ARG A 525 18.92 -4.51 -12.08
C ARG A 525 19.68 -5.59 -12.86
N ASP A 526 20.33 -6.53 -12.17
CA ASP A 526 21.17 -7.53 -12.84
C ASP A 526 20.42 -8.84 -13.17
N GLY A 527 19.14 -8.90 -12.80
CA GLY A 527 18.23 -10.01 -13.09
C GLY A 527 18.69 -11.30 -12.44
N ASP A 528 19.40 -11.18 -11.31
CA ASP A 528 19.94 -12.33 -10.57
C ASP A 528 18.95 -12.89 -9.53
N GLY A 529 17.79 -12.21 -9.38
CA GLY A 529 16.72 -12.54 -8.45
C GLY A 529 16.93 -11.97 -7.06
N ALA A 530 17.98 -11.18 -6.82
CA ALA A 530 18.20 -10.47 -5.57
C ALA A 530 17.88 -8.99 -5.72
N VAL A 531 17.04 -8.48 -4.82
CA VAL A 531 16.70 -7.06 -4.78
C VAL A 531 17.94 -6.23 -4.44
N ASP A 532 18.29 -5.28 -5.31
CA ASP A 532 19.41 -4.36 -5.13
C ASP A 532 19.03 -3.06 -4.40
N GLY A 533 17.73 -2.81 -4.24
CA GLY A 533 17.15 -1.76 -3.38
C GLY A 533 16.50 -0.59 -4.11
N ARG A 534 16.39 -0.61 -5.45
CA ARG A 534 16.00 0.54 -6.30
C ARG A 534 14.53 0.55 -6.74
N SER A 535 13.59 0.16 -5.89
CA SER A 535 12.15 0.19 -6.24
C SER A 535 11.63 1.63 -6.29
N THR A 536 10.77 1.93 -7.26
CA THR A 536 10.09 3.23 -7.43
C THR A 536 8.61 3.13 -7.03
N ASP A 537 7.95 4.28 -6.84
CA ASP A 537 6.51 4.38 -6.62
C ASP A 537 5.79 4.69 -7.96
N PRO A 538 5.00 3.76 -8.50
CA PRO A 538 4.35 3.89 -9.82
C PRO A 538 3.29 4.98 -9.94
N LEU A 539 2.96 5.63 -8.83
CA LEU A 539 2.04 6.76 -8.79
C LEU A 539 2.77 8.10 -8.56
N SER A 540 4.10 8.08 -8.41
CA SER A 540 4.93 9.25 -8.12
C SER A 540 6.12 9.35 -9.08
N PRO A 541 6.16 10.36 -9.98
CA PRO A 541 7.18 10.45 -11.02
C PRO A 541 8.59 10.84 -10.51
N ASP A 542 8.74 10.96 -9.19
CA ASP A 542 9.92 11.39 -8.44
C ASP A 542 9.68 10.89 -7.00
N THR A 543 10.17 9.68 -6.71
CA THR A 543 9.85 8.93 -5.49
C THR A 543 10.41 9.60 -4.23
N ASP A 544 11.62 10.15 -4.29
CA ASP A 544 12.28 10.78 -3.15
C ASP A 544 12.11 12.31 -3.07
N GLY A 545 11.60 12.94 -4.14
CA GLY A 545 11.28 14.34 -4.22
C GLY A 545 12.50 15.26 -4.39
N ASP A 546 13.61 14.76 -4.95
CA ASP A 546 14.82 15.55 -5.19
C ASP A 546 14.77 16.39 -6.49
N GLY A 547 13.82 16.07 -7.37
CA GLY A 547 13.56 16.76 -8.64
C GLY A 547 14.12 16.06 -9.89
N LEU A 548 14.73 14.89 -9.74
CA LEU A 548 15.03 13.94 -10.82
C LEU A 548 13.84 13.00 -11.01
N LEU A 549 13.66 12.49 -12.24
CA LEU A 549 12.56 11.55 -12.51
C LEU A 549 13.08 10.13 -12.32
N ASP A 550 12.30 9.26 -11.69
CA ASP A 550 12.66 7.87 -11.41
C ASP A 550 13.13 7.13 -12.69
N GLY A 551 12.40 7.29 -13.79
CA GLY A 551 12.78 6.76 -15.10
C GLY A 551 14.16 7.22 -15.61
N ILE A 552 14.65 8.40 -15.23
CA ILE A 552 16.01 8.88 -15.55
C ILE A 552 17.05 8.18 -14.66
N GLU A 553 16.74 8.00 -13.38
CA GLU A 553 17.62 7.38 -12.38
C GLU A 553 17.89 5.91 -12.68
N VAL A 554 16.81 5.19 -12.97
CA VAL A 554 16.85 3.76 -13.26
C VAL A 554 17.52 3.48 -14.60
N ASN A 555 17.16 4.23 -15.67
CA ASN A 555 17.76 4.06 -17.00
C ASN A 555 19.21 4.56 -17.05
N GLY A 556 19.49 5.63 -16.31
CA GLY A 556 20.79 6.28 -16.20
C GLY A 556 21.13 7.21 -17.35
N TRP A 557 22.02 8.16 -17.07
CA TRP A 557 22.53 9.14 -18.02
C TRP A 557 24.05 9.03 -18.17
N THR A 558 24.61 9.64 -19.20
CA THR A 558 26.06 9.62 -19.44
C THR A 558 26.68 10.96 -19.05
N ILE A 559 27.66 10.92 -18.15
CA ILE A 559 28.54 12.06 -17.84
C ILE A 559 29.92 11.86 -18.46
N ARG A 560 30.68 12.95 -18.55
CA ARG A 560 32.08 12.94 -18.99
C ARG A 560 32.98 13.39 -17.84
N ILE A 561 33.89 12.52 -17.46
CA ILE A 561 34.89 12.78 -16.41
C ILE A 561 36.25 12.94 -17.08
N VAL A 562 36.96 14.00 -16.72
CA VAL A 562 38.32 14.31 -17.15
C VAL A 562 39.27 14.02 -15.99
N ASP A 563 39.75 12.78 -15.93
CA ASP A 563 40.76 12.36 -14.97
C ASP A 563 42.16 12.39 -15.63
N HIS A 564 43.03 11.42 -15.33
CA HIS A 564 44.25 11.15 -16.08
C HIS A 564 44.01 10.84 -17.59
N GLY A 565 42.75 10.82 -18.05
CA GLY A 565 42.28 10.85 -19.42
C GLY A 565 40.83 11.37 -19.50
N VAL A 566 40.14 11.13 -20.63
CA VAL A 566 38.71 11.45 -20.77
C VAL A 566 37.93 10.14 -20.84
N ARG A 567 37.00 9.95 -19.92
CA ARG A 567 36.11 8.78 -19.87
C ARG A 567 34.65 9.23 -19.81
N ASP A 568 33.80 8.52 -20.55
CA ASP A 568 32.35 8.69 -20.47
C ASP A 568 31.80 7.55 -19.58
N VAL A 569 31.02 7.90 -18.56
CA VAL A 569 30.49 6.96 -17.55
C VAL A 569 28.98 7.06 -17.53
N ILE A 570 28.30 5.92 -17.45
CA ILE A 570 26.85 5.87 -17.24
C ILE A 570 26.58 5.87 -15.74
N VAL A 571 25.88 6.89 -15.27
CA VAL A 571 25.49 7.12 -13.88
C VAL A 571 24.05 6.63 -13.69
N ARG A 572 23.78 6.03 -12.54
CA ARG A 572 22.44 5.59 -12.11
C ARG A 572 22.33 5.75 -10.61
N SER A 573 21.55 6.72 -10.17
CA SER A 573 21.18 6.96 -8.78
C SER A 573 20.20 5.92 -8.24
N ASP A 574 19.88 6.04 -6.95
CA ASP A 574 18.84 5.29 -6.24
C ASP A 574 17.59 6.19 -6.08
N PRO A 575 16.48 5.91 -6.77
CA PRO A 575 15.29 6.78 -6.79
C PRO A 575 14.57 6.89 -5.43
N GLY A 576 14.91 6.01 -4.49
CA GLY A 576 14.42 6.09 -3.11
C GLY A 576 15.26 7.00 -2.21
N ALA A 577 16.30 7.66 -2.73
CA ALA A 577 17.31 8.33 -1.93
C ALA A 577 17.75 9.69 -2.52
N TYR A 578 17.23 10.76 -1.91
CA TYR A 578 17.47 12.17 -2.30
C TYR A 578 18.92 12.58 -2.61
N ASP A 579 19.89 11.84 -2.08
CA ASP A 579 21.33 12.05 -2.24
C ASP A 579 21.98 10.65 -2.11
N THR A 580 22.26 10.03 -3.27
CA THR A 580 22.63 8.62 -3.36
C THR A 580 23.99 8.33 -2.69
N ASP A 581 25.00 9.19 -2.87
CA ASP A 581 26.35 8.98 -2.32
C ASP A 581 26.66 9.76 -1.03
N ARG A 582 25.75 10.65 -0.64
CA ARG A 582 25.72 11.41 0.62
C ARG A 582 26.82 12.47 0.72
N ASP A 583 27.21 13.07 -0.39
CA ASP A 583 28.16 14.19 -0.43
C ASP A 583 27.49 15.56 -0.12
N GLY A 584 26.15 15.63 -0.21
CA GLY A 584 25.35 16.82 0.07
C GLY A 584 24.80 17.53 -1.17
N LEU A 585 25.11 17.06 -2.37
CA LEU A 585 24.36 17.35 -3.60
C LEU A 585 23.18 16.38 -3.71
N SER A 586 22.10 16.81 -4.35
CA SER A 586 21.04 15.88 -4.72
C SER A 586 21.29 15.36 -6.12
N ASP A 587 20.78 14.17 -6.43
CA ASP A 587 21.01 13.50 -7.69
C ASP A 587 20.51 14.37 -8.88
N ALA A 588 19.42 15.11 -8.68
CA ALA A 588 18.93 16.13 -9.61
C ALA A 588 19.91 17.29 -9.87
N VAL A 589 20.59 17.79 -8.82
CA VAL A 589 21.59 18.87 -8.96
C VAL A 589 22.79 18.36 -9.74
N GLU A 590 23.17 17.11 -9.49
CA GLU A 590 24.27 16.47 -10.21
C GLU A 590 23.96 16.26 -11.68
N TYR A 591 22.72 15.91 -12.00
CA TYR A 591 22.27 15.76 -13.37
C TYR A 591 22.15 17.10 -14.13
N TYR A 592 21.53 18.11 -13.52
CA TYR A 592 21.18 19.36 -14.22
C TYR A 592 22.22 20.48 -14.12
N GLU A 593 23.01 20.53 -13.04
CA GLU A 593 23.89 21.67 -12.73
C GLU A 593 25.38 21.33 -12.74
N THR A 594 25.82 20.33 -11.97
CA THR A 594 27.26 20.04 -11.77
C THR A 594 27.83 19.01 -12.74
N PHE A 595 26.98 18.15 -13.32
CA PHE A 595 27.37 17.06 -14.23
C PHE A 595 28.35 16.05 -13.60
N THR A 596 28.16 15.77 -12.30
CA THR A 596 28.94 14.84 -11.48
C THR A 596 28.27 13.46 -11.39
N ASN A 597 28.93 12.51 -10.72
CA ASN A 597 28.48 11.15 -10.56
C ASN A 597 27.77 10.96 -9.21
N ALA A 598 26.44 10.93 -9.22
CA ALA A 598 25.62 10.75 -8.02
C ALA A 598 25.83 9.47 -7.19
N THR A 599 26.72 8.58 -7.63
CA THR A 599 27.09 7.37 -6.88
C THR A 599 28.49 7.42 -6.29
N ASP A 600 29.23 8.51 -6.50
CA ASP A 600 30.63 8.66 -6.16
C ASP A 600 30.96 10.10 -5.73
N ARG A 601 31.12 10.29 -4.42
CA ARG A 601 31.32 11.60 -3.75
C ARG A 601 32.49 12.45 -4.27
N ASP A 602 33.38 11.86 -5.05
CA ASP A 602 34.62 12.42 -5.60
C ASP A 602 34.76 11.90 -7.04
N THR A 603 34.04 12.56 -7.95
CA THR A 603 33.77 12.07 -9.31
C THR A 603 35.04 11.87 -10.13
N ASP A 604 36.01 12.77 -10.01
CA ASP A 604 37.29 12.72 -10.74
C ASP A 604 38.47 12.15 -9.94
N SER A 605 38.24 11.84 -8.66
CA SER A 605 39.16 11.13 -7.76
C SER A 605 40.46 11.90 -7.48
N ASP A 606 40.38 13.23 -7.40
CA ASP A 606 41.50 14.12 -7.05
C ASP A 606 41.65 14.34 -5.53
N GLY A 607 40.69 13.85 -4.74
CA GLY A 607 40.67 13.93 -3.29
C GLY A 607 39.82 15.06 -2.70
N LEU A 608 39.07 15.78 -3.54
CA LEU A 608 38.03 16.74 -3.15
C LEU A 608 36.64 16.13 -3.32
N GLU A 609 35.67 16.60 -2.53
CA GLU A 609 34.28 16.13 -2.68
C GLU A 609 33.52 17.08 -3.62
N ASP A 610 32.63 16.53 -4.44
CA ASP A 610 31.94 17.27 -5.50
C ASP A 610 31.18 18.49 -4.95
N PHE A 611 30.46 18.32 -3.83
CA PHE A 611 29.81 19.43 -3.10
C PHE A 611 30.78 20.58 -2.75
N THR A 612 31.99 20.23 -2.31
CA THR A 612 32.99 21.22 -1.88
C THR A 612 33.49 22.03 -3.06
N GLU A 613 33.72 21.38 -4.18
CA GLU A 613 34.23 22.03 -5.39
C GLU A 613 33.19 22.89 -6.08
N ALA A 614 31.96 22.39 -6.22
CA ALA A 614 30.90 23.06 -6.96
C ALA A 614 30.15 24.12 -6.14
N ILE A 615 29.95 23.90 -4.82
CA ILE A 615 29.04 24.71 -3.99
C ILE A 615 29.74 25.44 -2.84
N ASP A 616 30.54 24.77 -2.00
CA ASP A 616 31.18 25.42 -0.84
C ASP A 616 32.33 26.36 -1.26
N GLY A 617 33.17 25.86 -2.17
CA GLY A 617 34.32 26.54 -2.74
C GLY A 617 35.50 26.74 -1.78
N PHE A 618 36.60 27.24 -2.32
CA PHE A 618 37.86 27.46 -1.63
C PHE A 618 38.16 28.95 -1.47
N VAL A 619 39.01 29.31 -0.50
CA VAL A 619 39.34 30.72 -0.22
C VAL A 619 40.81 31.03 -0.53
N TRP A 620 41.05 31.85 -1.56
CA TRP A 620 42.37 32.39 -1.88
C TRP A 620 42.42 33.90 -1.66
N ASN A 621 43.38 34.38 -0.84
CA ASN A 621 43.56 35.81 -0.55
C ASN A 621 42.27 36.57 -0.14
N GLY A 622 41.30 35.86 0.45
CA GLY A 622 40.02 36.42 0.90
C GLY A 622 38.90 36.47 -0.15
N SER A 623 39.10 35.88 -1.34
CA SER A 623 38.05 35.66 -2.35
C SER A 623 37.73 34.18 -2.45
N VAL A 624 36.46 33.84 -2.68
CA VAL A 624 36.02 32.45 -2.89
C VAL A 624 36.19 32.10 -4.37
N TYR A 625 36.68 30.90 -4.64
CA TYR A 625 36.79 30.32 -5.98
C TYR A 625 36.34 28.86 -5.96
N PHE A 626 36.09 28.30 -7.13
CA PHE A 626 35.57 26.95 -7.32
C PHE A 626 36.44 26.22 -8.35
N THR A 627 36.51 24.91 -8.21
CA THR A 627 37.11 23.96 -9.16
C THR A 627 35.98 23.21 -9.86
N ASN A 628 36.31 22.36 -10.83
CA ASN A 628 35.33 21.58 -11.55
C ASN A 628 35.41 20.12 -11.10
N ALA A 629 34.44 19.68 -10.30
CA ALA A 629 34.33 18.32 -9.75
C ALA A 629 34.34 17.15 -10.76
N SER A 630 34.26 17.44 -12.06
CA SER A 630 34.37 16.44 -13.12
C SER A 630 35.73 16.46 -13.81
N ALA A 631 36.66 17.29 -13.35
CA ALA A 631 37.96 17.54 -13.96
C ALA A 631 39.07 17.62 -12.91
N PHE A 632 39.86 16.56 -12.86
CA PHE A 632 40.99 16.32 -11.96
C PHE A 632 42.07 17.43 -11.92
N ASP A 633 42.09 18.29 -12.95
CA ASP A 633 42.99 19.45 -13.09
C ASP A 633 42.20 20.55 -13.83
N THR A 634 41.63 21.48 -13.06
CA THR A 634 40.68 22.48 -13.56
C THR A 634 41.33 23.49 -14.51
N ASP A 635 42.57 23.92 -14.23
CA ASP A 635 43.28 24.92 -15.04
C ASP A 635 44.32 24.36 -16.03
N ASN A 636 44.50 23.04 -16.02
CA ASN A 636 45.31 22.25 -16.94
C ASN A 636 46.81 22.58 -16.89
N ASP A 637 47.33 22.83 -15.69
CA ASP A 637 48.74 23.17 -15.47
C ASP A 637 49.61 21.93 -15.14
N GLY A 638 48.96 20.80 -14.84
CA GLY A 638 49.56 19.51 -14.55
C GLY A 638 49.59 19.10 -13.09
N LEU A 639 49.13 19.95 -12.15
CA LEU A 639 48.84 19.59 -10.76
C LEU A 639 47.36 19.18 -10.62
N GLU A 640 47.05 18.40 -9.59
CA GLU A 640 45.67 17.97 -9.30
C GLU A 640 45.02 18.98 -8.33
N ASP A 641 43.74 19.33 -8.53
CA ASP A 641 43.11 20.43 -7.75
C ASP A 641 43.19 20.14 -6.23
N GLY A 642 43.00 18.88 -5.84
CA GLY A 642 43.16 18.40 -4.46
C GLY A 642 44.55 18.63 -3.83
N GLU A 643 45.63 18.50 -4.60
CA GLU A 643 47.00 18.83 -4.15
C GLU A 643 47.17 20.34 -3.98
N GLU A 644 46.59 21.13 -4.88
CA GLU A 644 46.78 22.57 -4.88
C GLU A 644 46.08 23.25 -3.70
N VAL A 645 44.99 22.66 -3.18
CA VAL A 645 44.23 23.20 -2.04
C VAL A 645 44.63 22.63 -0.69
N VAL A 646 45.26 21.44 -0.64
CA VAL A 646 45.73 20.78 0.58
C VAL A 646 47.23 20.50 0.50
N ASP A 647 48.02 20.82 1.54
CA ASP A 647 49.47 20.55 1.59
C ASP A 647 49.86 19.14 1.04
N GLY A 648 50.33 19.11 -0.22
CA GLY A 648 50.70 17.91 -0.98
C GLY A 648 52.10 17.37 -0.71
N GLU A 649 52.56 16.43 -1.54
CA GLU A 649 53.91 15.82 -1.44
C GLU A 649 55.02 16.84 -1.79
N ASP A 650 54.69 17.86 -2.56
CA ASP A 650 55.57 18.96 -2.98
C ASP A 650 55.66 20.12 -1.96
N GLN A 651 54.71 20.18 -1.02
CA GLN A 651 54.54 21.18 0.02
C GLN A 651 54.16 22.59 -0.46
N TYR A 652 53.64 22.73 -1.68
CA TYR A 652 53.09 23.99 -2.19
C TYR A 652 51.56 23.94 -2.17
N ILE A 653 50.94 25.11 -1.96
CA ILE A 653 49.49 25.31 -2.08
C ILE A 653 49.36 26.44 -3.09
N THR A 654 48.99 26.09 -4.32
CA THR A 654 48.81 26.97 -5.47
C THR A 654 47.32 27.24 -5.68
N HIS A 655 46.97 27.94 -6.76
CA HIS A 655 45.60 28.32 -7.03
C HIS A 655 45.00 27.41 -8.08
N ALA A 656 44.21 26.41 -7.65
CA ALA A 656 43.63 25.33 -8.48
C ALA A 656 42.68 25.71 -9.64
N ASN A 657 42.57 26.97 -10.00
CA ASN A 657 41.85 27.37 -11.21
C ASN A 657 42.56 28.50 -11.98
N ASN A 658 43.82 28.71 -11.63
CA ASN A 658 44.73 29.67 -12.21
C ASN A 658 46.14 29.08 -12.28
N ALA A 659 46.45 28.52 -13.44
CA ALA A 659 47.69 27.82 -13.77
C ALA A 659 49.03 28.56 -13.51
N ASP A 660 49.02 29.84 -13.14
CA ASP A 660 50.22 30.66 -12.86
C ASP A 660 49.92 31.54 -11.64
N SER A 661 50.14 30.99 -10.44
CA SER A 661 49.72 31.56 -9.16
C SER A 661 50.41 32.88 -8.82
N ASP A 662 51.66 33.05 -9.23
CA ASP A 662 52.47 34.24 -8.94
C ASP A 662 52.62 35.22 -10.13
N ALA A 663 52.01 34.87 -11.27
CA ALA A 663 51.86 35.64 -12.50
C ALA A 663 53.19 36.01 -13.16
N ASP A 664 54.12 35.05 -13.21
CA ASP A 664 55.47 35.24 -13.74
C ASP A 664 55.67 34.66 -15.16
N GLY A 665 54.69 33.89 -15.63
CA GLY A 665 54.62 33.29 -16.96
C GLY A 665 55.21 31.88 -17.05
N LEU A 666 55.40 31.20 -15.93
CA LEU A 666 55.57 29.75 -15.81
C LEU A 666 54.31 29.16 -15.17
N ASP A 667 53.88 28.00 -15.65
CA ASP A 667 52.72 27.34 -15.06
C ASP A 667 53.16 26.63 -13.75
N ASP A 668 52.32 26.57 -12.71
CA ASP A 668 52.72 26.12 -11.35
C ASP A 668 53.23 24.66 -11.38
N GLY A 669 52.52 23.77 -12.07
CA GLY A 669 52.97 22.40 -12.35
C GLY A 669 54.28 22.33 -13.12
N GLY A 670 54.59 23.34 -13.95
CA GLY A 670 55.88 23.50 -14.62
C GLY A 670 57.05 23.77 -13.67
N GLU A 671 56.79 24.43 -12.54
CA GLU A 671 57.79 24.75 -11.51
C GLU A 671 58.12 23.56 -10.63
N VAL A 672 57.07 22.82 -10.27
CA VAL A 672 57.13 21.69 -9.34
C VAL A 672 57.53 20.40 -10.04
N LEU A 673 56.80 20.01 -11.10
CA LEU A 673 56.96 18.69 -11.73
C LEU A 673 58.10 18.66 -12.75
N PHE A 674 58.36 19.79 -13.41
CA PHE A 674 59.28 19.86 -14.54
C PHE A 674 60.51 20.72 -14.26
N VAL A 675 61.44 20.24 -13.42
CA VAL A 675 62.78 20.86 -13.32
C VAL A 675 63.54 20.66 -14.64
N PRO A 676 63.72 21.70 -15.48
CA PRO A 676 64.41 21.55 -16.73
C PRO A 676 65.90 21.43 -16.39
N ARG A 677 66.46 20.26 -16.67
CA ARG A 677 67.90 19.98 -16.78
C ARG A 677 68.62 19.75 -15.44
N PRO A 678 69.74 18.98 -15.44
CA PRO A 678 70.53 18.69 -14.25
C PRO A 678 71.26 19.87 -13.57
N TRP A 679 70.95 21.13 -13.91
CA TRP A 679 71.71 22.31 -13.48
C TRP A 679 70.86 23.53 -13.06
N GLN A 680 69.53 23.40 -12.94
CA GLN A 680 68.66 24.43 -12.35
C GLN A 680 68.05 23.90 -11.04
N SER A 681 67.88 24.79 -10.07
CA SER A 681 67.12 24.51 -8.85
C SER A 681 65.62 24.60 -9.18
N PRO A 682 64.74 23.89 -8.46
CA PRO A 682 63.31 24.13 -8.53
C PRO A 682 62.99 25.61 -8.27
N THR A 683 62.06 26.16 -9.02
CA THR A 683 61.46 27.49 -8.78
C THR A 683 60.26 27.33 -7.84
N ASN A 684 59.76 28.43 -7.29
CA ASN A 684 58.69 28.41 -6.29
C ASN A 684 57.43 29.04 -6.89
N PRO A 685 56.34 28.28 -7.06
CA PRO A 685 55.12 28.73 -7.73
C PRO A 685 54.37 29.87 -7.01
N LEU A 686 54.78 30.22 -5.80
CA LEU A 686 54.22 31.33 -5.03
C LEU A 686 55.10 32.58 -5.02
N ASN A 687 56.21 32.56 -5.74
CA ASN A 687 57.17 33.65 -5.73
C ASN A 687 57.88 33.81 -7.07
N ASN A 688 57.42 34.83 -7.79
CA ASN A 688 57.85 35.21 -9.13
C ASN A 688 59.32 35.59 -9.32
N ASP A 689 60.20 35.39 -8.35
CA ASP A 689 61.65 35.63 -8.39
C ASP A 689 62.30 34.82 -7.26
N THR A 690 62.42 33.51 -7.45
CA THR A 690 62.86 32.54 -6.45
C THR A 690 64.29 32.78 -5.97
N ASP A 691 65.19 33.24 -6.83
CA ASP A 691 66.58 33.49 -6.48
C ASP A 691 66.88 34.97 -6.11
N GLY A 692 65.90 35.86 -6.27
CA GLY A 692 65.95 37.25 -5.86
C GLY A 692 66.83 38.13 -6.75
N ASP A 693 67.04 37.72 -8.00
CA ASP A 693 67.91 38.43 -8.96
C ASP A 693 67.18 39.51 -9.78
N SER A 694 65.89 39.73 -9.49
CA SER A 694 64.97 40.69 -10.13
C SER A 694 64.55 40.33 -11.55
N GLN A 695 64.77 39.08 -11.98
CA GLN A 695 64.19 38.51 -13.18
C GLN A 695 63.12 37.48 -12.80
N PRO A 696 61.96 37.45 -13.50
CA PRO A 696 60.94 36.46 -13.21
C PRO A 696 61.36 35.04 -13.59
N ASP A 697 61.01 34.05 -12.79
CA ASP A 697 61.40 32.65 -12.99
C ASP A 697 60.87 32.13 -14.33
N GLY A 698 59.62 32.43 -14.71
CA GLY A 698 59.06 32.11 -16.02
C GLY A 698 59.82 32.71 -17.21
N TRP A 699 60.43 33.89 -17.05
CA TRP A 699 61.30 34.44 -18.11
C TRP A 699 62.63 33.67 -18.23
N GLU A 700 63.16 33.18 -17.11
CA GLU A 700 64.40 32.41 -17.07
C GLU A 700 64.22 30.97 -17.59
N MET A 701 63.04 30.41 -17.36
CA MET A 701 62.66 29.03 -17.65
C MET A 701 62.06 28.84 -19.04
N GLN A 702 61.69 29.92 -19.75
CA GLN A 702 61.29 29.86 -21.15
C GLN A 702 62.39 29.29 -22.07
N VAL A 703 62.15 28.10 -22.64
CA VAL A 703 63.00 27.47 -23.68
C VAL A 703 62.18 27.10 -24.91
N PHE A 704 61.45 28.03 -25.52
CA PHE A 704 60.78 27.71 -26.80
C PHE A 704 61.78 27.73 -27.98
N SER A 705 61.85 26.59 -28.69
CA SER A 705 62.62 26.38 -29.91
C SER A 705 61.72 26.02 -31.10
N VAL A 706 61.79 26.87 -32.14
CA VAL A 706 61.60 26.65 -33.59
C VAL A 706 60.21 26.41 -34.21
N GLN A 707 59.21 27.23 -33.89
CA GLN A 707 58.22 27.57 -34.93
C GLN A 707 57.65 28.99 -34.88
N GLN A 708 57.71 29.70 -33.75
CA GLN A 708 57.27 31.10 -33.70
C GLN A 708 58.31 31.96 -32.95
N ASN A 709 59.03 32.74 -33.76
CA ASN A 709 59.86 33.92 -33.46
C ASN A 709 59.32 34.69 -32.23
N THR A 710 60.05 34.81 -31.09
CA THR A 710 60.93 35.95 -30.79
C THR A 710 61.90 35.73 -29.60
N ASN A 711 63.21 35.76 -29.88
CA ASN A 711 64.35 36.26 -29.08
C ASN A 711 64.39 36.20 -27.53
N SER A 712 64.65 35.03 -26.97
CA SER A 712 65.60 34.88 -25.85
C SER A 712 66.32 33.53 -25.98
N HIS A 713 67.64 33.51 -25.80
CA HIS A 713 68.42 32.28 -25.66
C HIS A 713 69.22 32.45 -24.37
N SER A 714 68.98 31.62 -23.34
CA SER A 714 69.86 31.56 -22.18
C SER A 714 71.17 30.85 -22.54
N LEU A 715 72.27 31.61 -22.60
CA LEU A 715 73.63 31.09 -22.84
C LEU A 715 74.28 30.78 -21.49
N TRP A 716 74.53 29.50 -21.22
CA TRP A 716 75.18 29.03 -20.00
C TRP A 716 76.70 29.03 -20.16
N VAL A 717 77.42 29.63 -19.21
CA VAL A 717 78.89 29.65 -19.16
C VAL A 717 79.36 28.80 -17.97
N VAL A 718 80.03 27.67 -18.25
CA VAL A 718 80.61 26.80 -17.22
C VAL A 718 82.01 27.32 -16.85
N THR A 719 82.32 27.42 -15.56
CA THR A 719 83.61 27.91 -15.04
C THR A 719 84.67 26.82 -14.89
N ASP A 720 84.26 25.54 -14.88
CA ASP A 720 85.14 24.38 -14.71
C ASP A 720 85.26 23.52 -15.99
N TRP A 721 86.45 22.95 -16.18
CA TRP A 721 86.76 22.12 -17.35
C TRP A 721 86.12 20.74 -17.21
N TRP A 722 85.12 20.41 -18.04
CA TRP A 722 84.52 19.07 -18.10
C TRP A 722 85.52 18.01 -18.61
N LEU A 723 85.70 16.91 -17.89
CA LEU A 723 86.52 15.75 -18.30
C LEU A 723 85.60 14.53 -18.57
N PRO A 724 85.77 13.80 -19.69
CA PRO A 724 84.99 12.59 -19.96
C PRO A 724 85.22 11.50 -18.89
N PRO A 725 84.20 10.67 -18.57
CA PRO A 725 84.34 9.59 -17.59
C PRO A 725 85.48 8.64 -17.96
N GLY A 726 86.47 8.49 -17.07
CA GLY A 726 87.64 7.63 -17.25
C GLY A 726 88.92 8.33 -17.74
N CYS A 727 88.96 9.66 -17.80
CA CYS A 727 90.13 10.43 -18.19
C CYS A 727 90.68 11.29 -17.04
N ASP A 728 91.98 11.14 -16.71
CA ASP A 728 92.65 11.90 -15.64
C ASP A 728 93.26 13.24 -16.14
N SER A 729 93.32 13.48 -17.45
CA SER A 729 93.68 14.78 -18.03
C SER A 729 93.21 14.98 -19.47
N MET A 730 92.91 16.23 -19.84
CA MET A 730 92.48 16.61 -21.20
C MET A 730 93.59 16.42 -22.27
N MET A 731 94.85 16.25 -21.86
CA MET A 731 95.97 15.95 -22.77
C MET A 731 96.01 14.48 -23.23
N GLU A 732 95.43 13.54 -22.46
CA GLU A 732 95.37 12.12 -22.83
C GLU A 732 94.11 11.75 -23.64
N CYS A 733 93.00 12.47 -23.44
CA CYS A 733 91.73 12.22 -24.15
C CYS A 733 91.32 13.34 -25.14
N GLY A 734 92.20 14.30 -25.39
CA GLY A 734 91.89 15.47 -26.23
C GLY A 734 91.78 15.14 -27.73
N LEU A 735 90.56 15.17 -28.25
CA LEU A 735 90.29 15.44 -29.67
C LEU A 735 90.27 16.95 -29.88
N GLY A 736 90.89 17.44 -30.96
CA GLY A 736 90.89 18.87 -31.30
C GLY A 736 89.48 19.38 -31.69
N PRO A 737 89.26 20.71 -31.69
CA PRO A 737 87.92 21.27 -31.82
C PRO A 737 87.35 20.99 -33.21
N GLY A 738 86.17 20.36 -33.24
CA GLY A 738 85.28 20.40 -34.39
C GLY A 738 85.25 19.21 -35.35
N GLY A 739 85.81 18.03 -35.07
CA GLY A 739 85.45 16.83 -35.86
C GLY A 739 85.76 16.85 -37.37
N TRP A 740 86.72 17.65 -37.85
CA TRP A 740 87.16 17.68 -39.26
C TRP A 740 88.69 17.50 -39.38
N ILE A 741 89.17 16.84 -40.44
CA ILE A 741 90.61 16.69 -40.73
C ILE A 741 90.97 17.56 -41.95
N TRP A 742 91.92 18.48 -41.76
CA TRP A 742 92.49 19.29 -42.84
C TRP A 742 93.46 18.47 -43.69
N LYS A 743 93.27 18.41 -45.02
CA LYS A 743 94.17 17.66 -45.91
C LYS A 743 95.29 18.50 -46.49
N ASN A 744 94.99 19.58 -47.21
CA ASN A 744 95.97 20.53 -47.76
C ASN A 744 95.30 21.73 -48.46
N TYR A 745 96.10 22.73 -48.85
CA TYR A 745 95.68 24.02 -49.41
C TYR A 745 94.96 23.96 -50.78
N LEU A 746 94.91 22.79 -51.44
CA LEU A 746 94.17 22.61 -52.68
C LEU A 746 92.77 22.01 -52.45
N ASP A 747 92.60 21.16 -51.43
CA ASP A 747 91.38 20.35 -51.26
C ASP A 747 90.54 20.68 -50.01
N GLY A 748 91.01 21.49 -49.05
CA GLY A 748 90.16 21.91 -47.93
C GLY A 748 90.06 20.93 -46.74
N PHE A 749 89.08 21.16 -45.85
CA PHE A 749 88.66 20.25 -44.76
C PHE A 749 87.73 19.16 -45.34
N SER A 750 87.77 17.93 -44.81
CA SER A 750 86.85 16.84 -45.22
C SER A 750 86.22 16.13 -44.02
N SER A 751 84.92 15.78 -44.10
CA SER A 751 84.22 14.96 -43.09
C SER A 751 84.81 13.56 -43.05
N SER A 752 84.75 12.91 -41.89
CA SER A 752 85.16 11.50 -41.73
C SER A 752 84.15 10.49 -42.29
N GLY A 753 83.10 10.92 -42.97
CA GLY A 753 82.03 10.07 -43.51
C GLY A 753 80.93 9.75 -42.50
N ASP A 754 79.87 9.11 -43.02
CA ASP A 754 78.68 8.57 -42.34
C ASP A 754 79.08 7.63 -41.19
N ARG A 755 79.10 8.16 -39.97
CA ARG A 755 79.63 7.45 -38.81
C ARG A 755 78.59 6.56 -38.13
N ASP A 756 77.31 6.85 -38.25
CA ASP A 756 76.22 6.03 -37.72
C ASP A 756 75.73 4.96 -38.71
N GLY A 757 76.17 5.02 -39.96
CA GLY A 757 75.97 3.99 -40.98
C GLY A 757 74.59 4.05 -41.64
N ASP A 758 73.97 5.22 -41.65
CA ASP A 758 72.60 5.44 -42.14
C ASP A 758 72.52 5.66 -43.67
N GLY A 759 73.67 5.76 -44.33
CA GLY A 759 73.82 6.00 -45.77
C GLY A 759 73.85 7.48 -46.18
N ASN A 760 73.77 8.42 -45.24
CA ASN A 760 73.81 9.86 -45.45
C ASN A 760 75.11 10.46 -44.90
N ILE A 761 75.67 11.44 -45.61
CA ILE A 761 76.87 12.14 -45.14
C ILE A 761 76.46 13.21 -44.13
N ASP A 762 77.04 13.16 -42.93
CA ASP A 762 76.84 14.16 -41.87
C ASP A 762 77.03 15.61 -42.38
N PRO A 763 76.13 16.56 -42.02
CA PRO A 763 76.13 17.92 -42.57
C PRO A 763 77.33 18.78 -42.17
N GLU A 764 77.70 19.71 -43.05
CA GLU A 764 79.02 20.38 -43.08
C GLU A 764 79.18 21.60 -42.14
N TYR A 765 78.12 22.09 -41.49
CA TYR A 765 78.19 23.27 -40.61
C TYR A 765 77.30 23.17 -39.38
N PHE A 766 77.90 22.80 -38.24
CA PHE A 766 77.35 23.03 -36.90
C PHE A 766 78.38 23.82 -36.09
N LEU A 767 78.13 25.11 -35.89
CA LEU A 767 79.02 26.01 -35.18
C LEU A 767 78.65 26.00 -33.69
N TRP A 768 79.55 25.56 -32.80
CA TRP A 768 79.26 25.47 -31.36
C TRP A 768 80.17 26.35 -30.47
N GLU A 769 81.01 27.23 -31.05
CA GLU A 769 81.90 28.09 -30.24
C GLU A 769 81.96 29.54 -30.74
N LEU A 770 81.72 30.49 -29.83
CA LEU A 770 81.97 31.92 -29.97
C LEU A 770 83.00 32.34 -28.92
N ASN A 771 84.19 32.76 -29.35
CA ASN A 771 85.27 33.13 -28.43
C ASN A 771 85.22 34.63 -28.11
N ILE A 772 84.65 34.99 -26.95
CA ILE A 772 84.63 36.36 -26.43
C ILE A 772 85.75 36.51 -25.39
N SER A 773 86.73 37.38 -25.64
CA SER A 773 87.81 37.68 -24.69
C SER A 773 87.79 39.14 -24.25
N GLY A 774 87.97 39.42 -22.96
CA GLY A 774 88.22 40.77 -22.43
C GLY A 774 87.11 41.38 -21.56
N PHE A 775 86.11 40.61 -21.13
CA PHE A 775 85.10 41.06 -20.18
C PHE A 775 85.40 40.57 -18.75
N PHE A 776 84.94 41.31 -17.75
CA PHE A 776 85.10 40.99 -16.34
C PHE A 776 83.73 40.63 -15.77
N ILE A 777 83.61 39.46 -15.14
CA ILE A 777 82.41 38.96 -14.46
C ILE A 777 82.58 39.21 -12.96
N PRO A 778 81.84 40.15 -12.36
CA PRO A 778 81.74 40.29 -10.90
C PRO A 778 81.16 39.06 -10.19
N ASP A 779 81.59 38.84 -8.94
CA ASP A 779 81.09 37.74 -8.12
C ASP A 779 79.67 38.04 -7.60
N GLY A 780 78.67 37.34 -8.17
CA GLY A 780 77.26 37.35 -7.76
C GLY A 780 76.33 38.03 -8.78
N GLY A 781 75.53 37.22 -9.50
CA GLY A 781 74.50 37.61 -10.48
C GLY A 781 74.64 36.90 -11.85
N ARG A 782 73.51 36.64 -12.53
CA ARG A 782 73.46 36.19 -13.94
C ARG A 782 73.67 37.37 -14.91
N TRP A 783 74.18 37.11 -16.12
CA TRP A 783 74.51 38.13 -17.11
C TRP A 783 73.89 37.75 -18.46
N ALA A 784 73.07 38.64 -19.02
CA ALA A 784 72.61 38.56 -20.40
C ALA A 784 73.38 39.53 -21.29
N LEU A 785 73.66 39.15 -22.54
CA LEU A 785 74.13 40.07 -23.56
C LEU A 785 72.92 40.80 -24.17
N ASP A 786 72.88 42.13 -24.02
CA ASP A 786 71.97 42.99 -24.79
C ASP A 786 72.38 42.90 -26.29
N PRO A 787 71.49 42.47 -27.21
CA PRO A 787 71.84 42.05 -28.57
C PRO A 787 72.56 43.06 -29.46
#